data_AF-A0A7M7M7U6-F1
#
_entry.id   AF-A0A7M7M7U6-F1
#
_cell.length_a   1.000
_cell.length_b   1.000
_cell.length_c   1.000
_cell.angle_alpha   90.00
_cell.angle_beta   90.00
_cell.angle_gamma   90.00
#
_symmetry.space_group_name_H-M   'P 1'
#
loop_
_entity.id
_entity.type
_entity.pdbx_description
1 polymer ?
#
loop_
_entity_poly.entity_id
_entity_poly.type
_entity_poly.pdbx_seq_one_letter_code
_entity_poly.pdbx_strand_id
1 'polypeptide(L)'
;MSLSEDISAKLKKVFQLFLSPDYNVVTTTYLDLLLTHIIGEINKGNQTILQDTQNWLINAVNTWNKDSKPCQNVSIFTIKLIGMMSVKETTFLNLSQNTVHDKACSIFQFRMDNLSPSVKMAFATMLSNLLEHQSGRHWIANTGAWKEILKFAQLNHTLYLTRESYKFLSILLVKESNNRSLCELIILAITEPLVNLTINSQVDNLQVSLGKDVLSDQNQLLVATLELLLAILEYTLFLDLENPIPDMFEELTNIESRVRTIFEVSISTPFMKTVHKLSKLINFIKLRIALRSSETIDEKVFEQFCLGLCFNNTMLLSKKYILDLVISNKLGIIYWKRLKKLKTFEVPPPYKFENQAIALMILPLCVTMKPTYMKEHYLFEEFVEKLFDVTCTPVQRLAYSIRDVILKNEFPIEYICKSTVDHLLEIIDIMDRETAVICFQVMCHALKNFVTESSQNSKQNEKPTGGSTETARSPPSYQRKKQQLHFLDGDPINDKQTLLAALLNGLNVMTEKFKLKWRECVETICLLAIAQDILNHPGVHSKICTLALKTCRLAIENLMPPNLALLSVEFDEQTSEIGPTLYKRLHDPNWEVRDSVFEILNTIAILSEHKYPPYQCLLLTNKFLQVAVDIASGDKESYVRASALTFISTTVRISTLWEKLLCQLNLPDLAIKLVYEESEAVVRREAVVLIKELYVNRKWQKCMISTMTKAMTIAAVLDLHWEVKVNALEFWRHFIKSHLTDQGMLDGHFPNVTFSKEHRKIVSLDETEIKQRLNKALDELSRQRCLGVLLVTLKDDSDFEVAKTSANIIADLRRVLLQYKIDEPEPASPSPKDSAIFDTNYKKRPPPSDLDAEPPGNKAAINIIDEIANADDTNLLASIYRETMKMDGEEMDKTSKEMLEYVGSIKRQAFLTSILKFDLDTYLKQRSDWLQNYTSSFDSVLDDILIVSENKDINQMDCY
;
A
#
# COMPACT_ATOMS: atom_id res chain seq x y z
N MET A 1 -7.07 -1.96 42.94
CA MET A 1 -8.20 -1.21 43.53
C MET A 1 -7.87 0.26 43.78
N SER A 2 -6.66 0.63 44.21
CA SER A 2 -6.28 2.03 44.48
C SER A 2 -6.23 2.96 43.25
N LEU A 3 -5.80 2.48 42.07
CA LEU A 3 -5.71 3.34 40.86
C LEU A 3 -7.08 3.78 40.29
N SER A 4 -8.13 2.96 40.47
CA SER A 4 -9.46 3.24 39.91
C SER A 4 -10.25 4.28 40.71
N GLU A 5 -9.97 4.41 42.01
CA GLU A 5 -10.63 5.39 42.88
C GLU A 5 -10.11 6.81 42.61
N ASP A 6 -8.82 6.94 42.29
CA ASP A 6 -8.19 8.23 41.95
C ASP A 6 -8.71 8.79 40.61
N ILE A 7 -8.82 7.94 39.58
CA ILE A 7 -9.36 8.31 38.27
C ILE A 7 -10.82 8.79 38.35
N SER A 8 -11.68 8.14 39.15
CA SER A 8 -13.08 8.57 39.35
C SER A 8 -13.16 9.95 40.02
N ALA A 9 -12.30 10.21 41.01
CA ALA A 9 -12.24 11.50 41.69
C ALA A 9 -11.79 12.62 40.73
N LYS A 10 -10.75 12.39 39.92
CA LYS A 10 -10.29 13.33 38.88
C LYS A 10 -11.38 13.58 37.83
N LEU A 11 -12.05 12.55 37.34
CA LEU A 11 -13.15 12.67 36.38
C LEU A 11 -14.30 13.55 36.90
N LYS A 12 -14.69 13.39 38.18
CA LYS A 12 -15.72 14.24 38.82
C LYS A 12 -15.32 15.72 38.84
N LYS A 13 -14.05 16.02 39.10
CA LYS A 13 -13.54 17.40 39.06
C LYS A 13 -13.64 17.99 37.65
N VAL A 14 -13.22 17.24 36.63
CA VAL A 14 -13.36 17.65 35.22
C VAL A 14 -14.84 17.90 34.86
N PHE A 15 -15.73 17.01 35.28
CA PHE A 15 -17.17 17.18 35.09
C PHE A 15 -17.75 18.41 35.80
N GLN A 16 -17.28 18.76 36.99
CA GLN A 16 -17.66 20.01 37.66
C GLN A 16 -17.16 21.25 36.91
N LEU A 17 -15.94 21.21 36.34
CA LEU A 17 -15.42 22.29 35.52
C LEU A 17 -16.34 22.56 34.31
N PHE A 18 -16.82 21.51 33.64
CA PHE A 18 -17.71 21.66 32.48
C PHE A 18 -19.07 22.30 32.79
N LEU A 19 -19.51 22.29 34.06
CA LEU A 19 -20.76 22.95 34.48
C LEU A 19 -20.58 24.46 34.70
N SER A 20 -19.35 24.97 34.74
CA SER A 20 -19.06 26.38 35.00
C SER A 20 -19.37 27.24 33.77
N PRO A 21 -20.09 28.37 33.92
CA PRO A 21 -20.56 29.17 32.78
C PRO A 21 -19.42 29.82 31.95
N ASP A 22 -18.27 30.10 32.56
CA ASP A 22 -17.13 30.76 31.91
C ASP A 22 -16.06 29.79 31.38
N TYR A 23 -16.30 28.46 31.48
CA TYR A 23 -15.29 27.48 31.07
C TYR A 23 -15.25 27.32 29.54
N ASN A 24 -14.06 27.52 28.97
CA ASN A 24 -13.81 27.34 27.54
C ASN A 24 -12.64 26.38 27.31
N VAL A 25 -12.83 25.42 26.40
CA VAL A 25 -11.79 24.45 26.03
C VAL A 25 -11.17 24.90 24.73
N VAL A 26 -9.86 25.15 24.73
CA VAL A 26 -9.12 25.62 23.55
C VAL A 26 -8.97 24.51 22.48
N THR A 27 -8.78 23.25 22.91
CA THR A 27 -8.44 22.14 21.99
C THR A 27 -9.44 20.98 22.09
N THR A 28 -10.04 20.59 20.97
CA THR A 28 -11.03 19.49 20.89
C THR A 28 -10.41 18.11 21.09
N THR A 29 -9.10 17.95 20.87
CA THR A 29 -8.36 16.69 20.97
C THR A 29 -8.47 16.07 22.36
N TYR A 30 -8.34 16.85 23.43
CA TYR A 30 -8.50 16.36 24.80
C TYR A 30 -9.90 15.84 25.08
N LEU A 31 -10.94 16.48 24.51
CA LEU A 31 -12.33 16.05 24.70
C LEU A 31 -12.64 14.76 23.95
N ASP A 32 -12.10 14.57 22.74
CA ASP A 32 -12.27 13.33 21.99
C ASP A 32 -11.47 12.16 22.62
N LEU A 33 -10.27 12.41 23.17
CA LEU A 33 -9.51 11.43 23.96
C LEU A 33 -10.25 11.06 25.25
N LEU A 34 -10.73 12.06 26.00
CA LEU A 34 -11.52 11.86 27.21
C LEU A 34 -12.77 11.02 26.92
N LEU A 35 -13.49 11.34 25.84
CA LEU A 35 -14.66 10.57 25.39
C LEU A 35 -14.29 9.10 25.14
N THR A 36 -13.17 8.86 24.44
CA THR A 36 -12.69 7.51 24.12
C THR A 36 -12.34 6.72 25.38
N HIS A 37 -11.66 7.33 26.34
CA HIS A 37 -11.32 6.66 27.61
C HIS A 37 -12.54 6.38 28.49
N ILE A 38 -13.47 7.33 28.63
CA ILE A 38 -14.72 7.12 29.40
C ILE A 38 -15.48 5.92 28.83
N ILE A 39 -15.70 5.90 27.51
CA ILE A 39 -16.42 4.81 26.84
C ILE A 39 -15.62 3.49 26.92
N GLY A 40 -14.30 3.54 26.81
CA GLY A 40 -13.42 2.39 26.97
C GLY A 40 -13.58 1.72 28.34
N GLU A 41 -13.58 2.50 29.42
CA GLU A 41 -13.77 1.99 30.78
C GLU A 41 -15.20 1.48 31.04
N ILE A 42 -16.21 2.15 30.49
CA ILE A 42 -17.61 1.68 30.56
C ILE A 42 -17.78 0.34 29.83
N ASN A 43 -17.10 0.15 28.69
CA ASN A 43 -17.12 -1.09 27.93
C ASN A 43 -16.37 -2.23 28.64
N LYS A 44 -15.33 -1.92 29.41
CA LYS A 44 -14.66 -2.87 30.32
C LYS A 44 -15.50 -3.22 31.56
N GLY A 45 -16.66 -2.59 31.75
CA GLY A 45 -17.59 -2.90 32.84
C GLY A 45 -17.39 -2.09 34.11
N ASN A 46 -16.67 -0.96 34.06
CA ASN A 46 -16.45 -0.09 35.22
C ASN A 46 -17.76 0.63 35.65
N GLN A 47 -18.43 0.08 36.66
CA GLN A 47 -19.73 0.58 37.15
C GLN A 47 -19.64 1.98 37.78
N THR A 48 -18.53 2.30 38.44
CA THR A 48 -18.33 3.60 39.11
C THR A 48 -18.32 4.73 38.09
N ILE A 49 -17.50 4.60 37.04
CA ILE A 49 -17.42 5.60 35.96
C ILE A 49 -18.76 5.73 35.23
N LEU A 50 -19.48 4.61 35.01
CA LEU A 50 -20.81 4.63 34.41
C LEU A 50 -21.80 5.46 35.24
N GLN A 51 -21.89 5.21 36.55
CA GLN A 51 -22.80 5.93 37.45
C GLN A 51 -22.43 7.42 37.56
N ASP A 52 -21.14 7.72 37.71
CA ASP A 52 -20.65 9.09 37.80
C ASP A 52 -20.99 9.90 36.54
N THR A 53 -20.84 9.28 35.37
CA THR A 53 -21.17 9.90 34.09
C THR A 53 -22.69 10.08 33.91
N GLN A 54 -23.51 9.09 34.30
CA GLN A 54 -24.98 9.21 34.25
C GLN A 54 -25.49 10.34 35.15
N ASN A 55 -25.00 10.39 36.40
CA ASN A 55 -25.37 11.42 37.36
C ASN A 55 -24.96 12.81 36.88
N TRP A 56 -23.77 12.93 36.29
CA TRP A 56 -23.32 14.18 35.69
C TRP A 56 -24.21 14.62 34.53
N LEU A 57 -24.55 13.74 33.59
CA LEU A 57 -25.43 14.09 32.46
C LEU A 57 -26.80 14.60 32.93
N ILE A 58 -27.40 13.94 33.92
CA ILE A 58 -28.69 14.35 34.50
C ILE A 58 -28.56 15.73 35.15
N ASN A 59 -27.48 15.96 35.92
CA ASN A 59 -27.23 17.25 36.55
C ASN A 59 -26.99 18.37 35.50
N ALA A 60 -26.20 18.08 34.46
CA ALA A 60 -25.84 19.01 33.42
C ALA A 60 -27.08 19.53 32.66
N VAL A 61 -27.95 18.64 32.18
CA VAL A 61 -29.18 19.04 31.46
C VAL A 61 -30.22 19.71 32.35
N ASN A 62 -30.14 19.56 33.68
CA ASN A 62 -30.99 20.28 34.63
C ASN A 62 -30.41 21.66 34.99
N THR A 63 -29.10 21.83 34.90
CA THR A 63 -28.41 23.09 35.18
C THR A 63 -28.50 24.06 34.02
N TRP A 64 -28.35 23.54 32.79
CA TRP A 64 -28.35 24.37 31.57
C TRP A 64 -29.76 24.66 31.06
N ASN A 65 -29.93 25.83 30.46
CA ASN A 65 -31.14 26.18 29.70
C ASN A 65 -30.75 26.84 28.36
N LYS A 66 -31.74 27.30 27.58
CA LYS A 66 -31.49 27.89 26.25
C LYS A 66 -30.58 29.13 26.29
N ASP A 67 -30.63 29.89 27.38
CA ASP A 67 -29.92 31.15 27.56
C ASP A 67 -28.61 30.97 28.36
N SER A 68 -28.42 29.81 29.01
CA SER A 68 -27.25 29.45 29.83
C SER A 68 -26.73 28.06 29.45
N LYS A 69 -26.26 27.93 28.21
CA LYS A 69 -25.63 26.71 27.68
C LYS A 69 -24.10 26.83 27.72
N PRO A 70 -23.38 25.70 27.86
CA PRO A 70 -21.91 25.70 27.89
C PRO A 70 -21.33 26.08 26.52
N CYS A 71 -20.01 26.27 26.46
CA CYS A 71 -19.31 26.55 25.20
C CYS A 71 -19.56 25.46 24.14
N GLN A 72 -19.34 25.79 22.87
CA GLN A 72 -19.67 24.88 21.76
C GLN A 72 -18.93 23.53 21.85
N ASN A 73 -17.67 23.52 22.32
CA ASN A 73 -16.87 22.30 22.46
C ASN A 73 -17.44 21.36 23.53
N VAL A 74 -17.86 21.88 24.68
CA VAL A 74 -18.51 21.11 25.74
C VAL A 74 -19.92 20.66 25.31
N SER A 75 -20.64 21.48 24.54
CA SER A 75 -21.93 21.09 23.96
C SER A 75 -21.78 19.89 23.01
N ILE A 76 -20.79 19.92 22.11
CA ILE A 76 -20.48 18.81 21.19
C ILE A 76 -20.09 17.55 21.96
N PHE A 77 -19.18 17.67 22.93
CA PHE A 77 -18.77 16.57 23.81
C PHE A 77 -19.98 15.93 24.50
N THR A 78 -20.87 16.75 25.08
CA THR A 78 -22.05 16.28 25.79
C THR A 78 -23.01 15.53 24.86
N ILE A 79 -23.32 16.08 23.67
CA ILE A 79 -24.22 15.44 22.70
C ILE A 79 -23.64 14.09 22.25
N LYS A 80 -22.33 14.03 21.93
CA LYS A 80 -21.64 12.78 21.57
C LYS A 80 -21.71 11.77 22.72
N LEU A 81 -21.43 12.21 23.95
CA LEU A 81 -21.45 11.36 25.14
C LEU A 81 -22.84 10.78 25.41
N ILE A 82 -23.91 11.59 25.34
CA ILE A 82 -25.30 11.11 25.45
C ILE A 82 -25.56 10.00 24.44
N GLY A 83 -25.15 10.20 23.18
CA GLY A 83 -25.29 9.20 22.13
C GLY A 83 -24.55 7.90 22.45
N MET A 84 -23.26 7.98 22.77
CA MET A 84 -22.42 6.81 23.03
C MET A 84 -22.87 6.03 24.28
N MET A 85 -23.32 6.72 25.32
CA MET A 85 -23.91 6.07 26.50
C MET A 85 -25.24 5.37 26.19
N SER A 86 -26.00 5.92 25.25
CA SER A 86 -27.31 5.41 24.84
C SER A 86 -27.26 4.27 23.84
N VAL A 87 -26.07 3.77 23.47
CA VAL A 87 -25.93 2.57 22.64
C VAL A 87 -26.52 1.34 23.33
N LYS A 88 -26.37 1.25 24.67
CA LYS A 88 -27.01 0.21 25.49
C LYS A 88 -28.45 0.62 25.82
N GLU A 89 -29.43 -0.23 25.50
CA GLU A 89 -30.85 0.06 25.69
C GLU A 89 -31.21 0.37 27.16
N THR A 90 -30.62 -0.33 28.12
CA THR A 90 -30.85 -0.08 29.55
C THR A 90 -30.43 1.32 29.99
N THR A 91 -29.26 1.78 29.53
CA THR A 91 -28.77 3.14 29.80
C THR A 91 -29.64 4.18 29.08
N PHE A 92 -30.03 3.91 27.83
CA PHE A 92 -30.95 4.78 27.11
C PHE A 92 -32.27 4.98 27.87
N LEU A 93 -32.91 3.90 28.33
CA LEU A 93 -34.16 3.97 29.07
C LEU A 93 -34.01 4.76 30.38
N ASN A 94 -32.92 4.57 31.12
CA ASN A 94 -32.64 5.35 32.34
C ASN A 94 -32.48 6.86 32.03
N LEU A 95 -31.69 7.21 31.02
CA LEU A 95 -31.51 8.61 30.62
C LEU A 95 -32.81 9.22 30.06
N SER A 96 -33.61 8.43 29.33
CA SER A 96 -34.89 8.86 28.77
C SER A 96 -35.95 9.08 29.85
N GLN A 97 -36.02 8.24 30.89
CA GLN A 97 -36.87 8.47 32.07
C GLN A 97 -36.56 9.81 32.76
N ASN A 98 -35.29 10.23 32.74
CA ASN A 98 -34.84 11.51 33.26
C ASN A 98 -34.94 12.66 32.23
N THR A 99 -35.59 12.44 31.08
CA THR A 99 -35.80 13.42 29.99
C THR A 99 -34.51 13.98 29.39
N VAL A 100 -33.38 13.28 29.52
CA VAL A 100 -32.05 13.79 29.12
C VAL A 100 -32.00 14.08 27.62
N HIS A 101 -32.50 13.18 26.77
CA HIS A 101 -32.51 13.37 25.31
C HIS A 101 -33.38 14.55 24.87
N ASP A 102 -34.59 14.66 25.41
CA ASP A 102 -35.52 15.75 25.06
C ASP A 102 -34.97 17.11 25.53
N LYS A 103 -34.41 17.16 26.74
CA LYS A 103 -33.77 18.36 27.28
C LYS A 103 -32.57 18.76 26.45
N ALA A 104 -31.69 17.83 26.08
CA ALA A 104 -30.54 18.09 25.23
C ALA A 104 -30.95 18.67 23.86
N CYS A 105 -31.96 18.10 23.21
CA CYS A 105 -32.50 18.65 21.96
C CYS A 105 -33.06 20.07 22.14
N SER A 106 -33.68 20.37 23.29
CA SER A 106 -34.23 21.70 23.57
C SER A 106 -33.17 22.76 23.92
N ILE A 107 -32.18 22.40 24.74
CA ILE A 107 -31.11 23.28 25.25
C ILE A 107 -30.16 23.64 24.12
N PHE A 108 -29.73 22.63 23.35
CA PHE A 108 -28.83 22.82 22.22
C PHE A 108 -29.58 23.10 20.91
N GLN A 109 -30.86 23.45 20.98
CA GLN A 109 -31.66 24.04 19.90
C GLN A 109 -31.71 23.19 18.61
N PHE A 110 -31.81 21.86 18.71
CA PHE A 110 -31.75 20.90 17.59
C PHE A 110 -32.65 21.26 16.39
N ARG A 111 -33.81 21.88 16.65
CA ARG A 111 -34.82 22.24 15.64
C ARG A 111 -34.63 23.63 15.02
N MET A 112 -33.56 24.36 15.34
CA MET A 112 -33.27 25.67 14.75
C MET A 112 -32.35 25.55 13.54
N ASP A 113 -32.69 26.27 12.46
CA ASP A 113 -31.97 26.17 11.19
C ASP A 113 -30.51 26.69 11.26
N ASN A 114 -30.26 27.67 12.13
CA ASN A 114 -28.98 28.40 12.26
C ASN A 114 -27.92 27.70 13.13
N LEU A 115 -28.00 26.38 13.33
CA LEU A 115 -26.98 25.62 14.06
C LEU A 115 -25.67 25.49 13.28
N SER A 116 -24.54 25.50 13.98
CA SER A 116 -23.22 25.25 13.37
C SER A 116 -23.12 23.80 12.84
N PRO A 117 -22.39 23.56 11.74
CA PRO A 117 -22.24 22.21 11.17
C PRO A 117 -21.70 21.18 12.17
N SER A 118 -20.79 21.57 13.08
CA SER A 118 -20.21 20.68 14.09
C SER A 118 -21.24 20.21 15.13
N VAL A 119 -22.19 21.07 15.51
CA VAL A 119 -23.28 20.71 16.42
C VAL A 119 -24.32 19.82 15.71
N LYS A 120 -24.66 20.14 14.44
CA LYS A 120 -25.50 19.29 13.60
C LYS A 120 -24.90 17.88 13.46
N MET A 121 -23.58 17.79 13.26
CA MET A 121 -22.84 16.52 13.19
C MET A 121 -22.92 15.75 14.51
N ALA A 122 -22.72 16.42 15.65
CA ALA A 122 -22.85 15.77 16.96
C ALA A 122 -24.24 15.15 17.15
N PHE A 123 -25.30 15.86 16.77
CA PHE A 123 -26.68 15.32 16.80
C PHE A 123 -26.88 14.14 15.84
N ALA A 124 -26.38 14.22 14.60
CA ALA A 124 -26.47 13.10 13.66
C ALA A 124 -25.78 11.84 14.20
N THR A 125 -24.61 11.98 14.82
CA THR A 125 -23.91 10.88 15.49
C THR A 125 -24.68 10.37 16.72
N MET A 126 -25.23 11.26 17.54
CA MET A 126 -26.05 10.89 18.69
C MET A 126 -27.25 10.05 18.27
N LEU A 127 -28.01 10.51 17.26
CA LEU A 127 -29.18 9.80 16.76
C LEU A 127 -28.80 8.47 16.09
N SER A 128 -27.67 8.40 15.39
CA SER A 128 -27.17 7.16 14.82
C SER A 128 -26.90 6.10 15.89
N ASN A 129 -26.35 6.49 17.04
CA ASN A 129 -26.15 5.58 18.17
C ASN A 129 -27.47 5.04 18.75
N LEU A 130 -28.56 5.82 18.68
CA LEU A 130 -29.89 5.39 19.13
C LEU A 130 -30.55 4.36 18.20
N LEU A 131 -30.03 4.18 16.97
CA LEU A 131 -30.57 3.17 16.05
C LEU A 131 -30.28 1.74 16.50
N GLU A 132 -29.37 1.52 17.45
CA GLU A 132 -28.94 0.19 17.91
C GLU A 132 -30.04 -0.64 18.60
N HIS A 133 -31.03 0.00 19.20
CA HIS A 133 -32.14 -0.69 19.90
C HIS A 133 -33.52 -0.15 19.52
N GLN A 134 -34.56 -0.92 19.81
CA GLN A 134 -35.92 -0.60 19.40
C GLN A 134 -36.47 0.64 20.11
N SER A 135 -36.15 0.81 21.41
CA SER A 135 -36.60 1.96 22.20
C SER A 135 -36.12 3.30 21.63
N GLY A 136 -34.88 3.37 21.16
CA GLY A 136 -34.28 4.56 20.54
C GLY A 136 -34.90 4.87 19.18
N ARG A 137 -35.12 3.86 18.34
CA ARG A 137 -35.83 4.02 17.05
C ARG A 137 -37.26 4.51 17.24
N HIS A 138 -37.97 3.99 18.24
CA HIS A 138 -39.32 4.45 18.60
C HIS A 138 -39.33 5.92 19.05
N TRP A 139 -38.36 6.32 19.87
CA TRP A 139 -38.20 7.73 20.28
C TRP A 139 -37.91 8.64 19.07
N ILE A 140 -37.03 8.23 18.15
CA ILE A 140 -36.75 8.98 16.90
C ILE A 140 -38.02 9.15 16.05
N ALA A 141 -38.81 8.08 15.92
CA ALA A 141 -40.05 8.10 15.14
C ALA A 141 -41.08 9.08 15.76
N ASN A 142 -41.32 8.97 17.07
CA ASN A 142 -42.33 9.78 17.78
C ASN A 142 -41.95 11.26 17.86
N THR A 143 -40.67 11.57 18.07
CA THR A 143 -40.19 12.96 18.18
C THR A 143 -40.06 13.65 16.81
N GLY A 144 -40.07 12.88 15.72
CA GLY A 144 -39.83 13.38 14.37
C GLY A 144 -38.40 13.80 14.11
N ALA A 145 -37.42 13.35 14.92
CA ALA A 145 -36.02 13.77 14.82
C ALA A 145 -35.39 13.48 13.45
N TRP A 146 -35.84 12.42 12.78
CA TRP A 146 -35.40 12.06 11.43
C TRP A 146 -35.69 13.15 10.38
N LYS A 147 -36.72 13.99 10.58
CA LYS A 147 -37.06 15.09 9.66
C LYS A 147 -35.98 16.17 9.67
N GLU A 148 -35.35 16.43 10.81
CA GLU A 148 -34.26 17.40 10.89
C GLU A 148 -32.99 16.84 10.23
N ILE A 149 -32.70 15.55 10.36
CA ILE A 149 -31.61 14.91 9.62
C ILE A 149 -31.87 14.93 8.10
N LEU A 150 -33.11 14.76 7.66
CA LEU A 150 -33.47 14.93 6.26
C LEU A 150 -33.18 16.35 5.76
N LYS A 151 -33.50 17.38 6.54
CA LYS A 151 -33.11 18.76 6.20
C LYS A 151 -31.59 18.90 6.14
N PHE A 152 -30.83 18.29 7.05
CA PHE A 152 -29.36 18.33 7.01
C PHE A 152 -28.80 17.71 5.74
N ALA A 153 -29.40 16.60 5.29
CA ALA A 153 -29.08 15.96 4.02
C ALA A 153 -29.41 16.84 2.81
N GLN A 154 -30.53 17.59 2.84
CA GLN A 154 -30.99 18.43 1.72
C GLN A 154 -30.28 19.79 1.63
N LEU A 155 -29.81 20.35 2.76
CA LEU A 155 -29.14 21.65 2.80
C LEU A 155 -27.66 21.62 2.41
N ASN A 156 -27.05 20.42 2.33
CA ASN A 156 -25.67 20.22 1.85
C ASN A 156 -24.61 21.14 2.49
N HIS A 157 -24.68 21.37 3.81
CA HIS A 157 -23.77 22.30 4.50
C HIS A 157 -22.29 21.89 4.45
N THR A 158 -21.96 20.62 4.74
CA THR A 158 -20.60 20.08 4.69
C THR A 158 -20.62 18.63 4.23
N LEU A 159 -19.57 18.18 3.53
CA LEU A 159 -19.46 16.80 3.04
C LEU A 159 -19.62 15.75 4.17
N TYR A 160 -19.06 16.03 5.35
CA TYR A 160 -19.11 15.13 6.50
C TYR A 160 -20.54 14.98 7.05
N LEU A 161 -21.24 16.11 7.24
CA LEU A 161 -22.63 16.09 7.73
C LEU A 161 -23.56 15.42 6.73
N THR A 162 -23.41 15.71 5.43
CA THR A 162 -24.20 15.08 4.37
C THR A 162 -24.02 13.56 4.39
N ARG A 163 -22.77 13.08 4.44
CA ARG A 163 -22.47 11.63 4.49
C ARG A 163 -23.06 10.94 5.72
N GLU A 164 -22.94 11.55 6.89
CA GLU A 164 -23.51 10.98 8.12
C GLU A 164 -25.05 10.98 8.08
N SER A 165 -25.66 12.01 7.50
CA SER A 165 -27.12 12.08 7.32
C SER A 165 -27.63 11.00 6.35
N TYR A 166 -26.90 10.75 5.24
CA TYR A 166 -27.21 9.69 4.30
C TYR A 166 -27.14 8.32 4.98
N LYS A 167 -26.09 8.08 5.76
CA LYS A 167 -25.89 6.85 6.54
C LYS A 167 -27.01 6.65 7.55
N PHE A 168 -27.34 7.69 8.33
CA PHE A 168 -28.43 7.63 9.32
C PHE A 168 -29.77 7.24 8.68
N LEU A 169 -30.20 7.94 7.62
CA LEU A 169 -31.47 7.67 6.96
C LEU A 169 -31.51 6.26 6.34
N SER A 170 -30.40 5.82 5.76
CA SER A 170 -30.27 4.47 5.18
C SER A 170 -30.41 3.38 6.25
N ILE A 171 -29.74 3.53 7.40
CA ILE A 171 -29.81 2.58 8.51
C ILE A 171 -31.20 2.58 9.16
N LEU A 172 -31.80 3.75 9.35
CA LEU A 172 -33.14 3.87 9.93
C LEU A 172 -34.18 3.14 9.09
N LEU A 173 -34.20 3.36 7.77
CA LEU A 173 -35.12 2.67 6.85
C LEU A 173 -34.98 1.14 6.91
N VAL A 174 -33.74 0.65 6.98
CA VAL A 174 -33.46 -0.80 7.07
C VAL A 174 -33.90 -1.36 8.41
N LYS A 175 -33.52 -0.74 9.53
CA LYS A 175 -33.85 -1.28 10.87
C LYS A 175 -35.35 -1.21 11.18
N GLU A 176 -36.08 -0.30 10.53
CA GLU A 176 -37.54 -0.17 10.63
C GLU A 176 -38.30 -0.82 9.46
N SER A 177 -37.67 -1.72 8.68
CA SER A 177 -38.30 -2.34 7.49
C SER A 177 -39.63 -3.05 7.79
N ASN A 178 -39.84 -3.52 9.03
CA ASN A 178 -41.09 -4.14 9.48
C ASN A 178 -42.20 -3.11 9.78
N ASN A 179 -41.85 -1.85 10.01
CA ASN A 179 -42.76 -0.74 10.26
C ASN A 179 -43.06 0.00 8.95
N ARG A 180 -43.82 -0.66 8.08
CA ARG A 180 -44.11 -0.17 6.72
C ARG A 180 -44.65 1.27 6.70
N SER A 181 -45.50 1.65 7.66
CA SER A 181 -46.05 3.01 7.76
C SER A 181 -44.98 4.08 7.98
N LEU A 182 -43.98 3.81 8.83
CA LEU A 182 -42.91 4.77 9.08
C LEU A 182 -41.99 4.86 7.85
N CYS A 183 -41.64 3.73 7.25
CA CYS A 183 -40.83 3.70 6.02
C CYS A 183 -41.52 4.45 4.87
N GLU A 184 -42.83 4.28 4.70
CA GLU A 184 -43.62 5.01 3.70
C GLU A 184 -43.55 6.53 3.93
N LEU A 185 -43.76 7.00 5.16
CA LEU A 185 -43.64 8.41 5.51
C LEU A 185 -42.25 8.99 5.20
N ILE A 186 -41.19 8.24 5.51
CA ILE A 186 -39.81 8.67 5.26
C ILE A 186 -39.51 8.68 3.76
N ILE A 187 -39.88 7.63 3.02
CA ILE A 187 -39.65 7.52 1.56
C ILE A 187 -40.38 8.64 0.81
N LEU A 188 -41.63 8.91 1.15
CA LEU A 188 -42.41 9.99 0.54
C LEU A 188 -41.80 11.36 0.84
N ALA A 189 -41.34 11.59 2.07
CA ALA A 189 -40.67 12.86 2.43
C ALA A 189 -39.32 13.04 1.71
N ILE A 190 -38.55 11.96 1.52
CA ILE A 190 -37.28 12.01 0.77
C ILE A 190 -37.54 12.31 -0.71
N THR A 191 -38.56 11.68 -1.30
CA THR A 191 -38.84 11.76 -2.74
C THR A 191 -39.74 12.94 -3.12
N GLU A 192 -40.32 13.65 -2.15
CA GLU A 192 -41.22 14.79 -2.38
C GLU A 192 -40.69 15.81 -3.40
N PRO A 193 -39.43 16.28 -3.33
CA PRO A 193 -38.89 17.23 -4.31
C PRO A 193 -38.89 16.66 -5.74
N LEU A 194 -38.60 15.36 -5.88
CA LEU A 194 -38.61 14.65 -7.16
C LEU A 194 -40.04 14.45 -7.69
N VAL A 195 -40.99 14.10 -6.80
CA VAL A 195 -42.39 13.83 -7.15
C VAL A 195 -43.08 15.11 -7.63
N ASN A 196 -42.88 16.22 -6.91
CA ASN A 196 -43.49 17.52 -7.21
C ASN A 196 -43.02 18.09 -8.56
N LEU A 197 -41.76 17.85 -8.93
CA LEU A 197 -41.23 18.25 -10.24
C LEU A 197 -41.95 17.57 -11.42
N THR A 198 -42.33 16.30 -11.28
CA THR A 198 -43.01 15.58 -12.37
C THR A 198 -44.52 15.86 -12.41
N ILE A 199 -45.18 16.08 -11.26
CA ILE A 199 -46.63 16.39 -11.23
C ILE A 199 -46.93 17.70 -11.94
N ASN A 200 -46.10 18.73 -11.76
CA ASN A 200 -46.22 20.01 -12.46
C ASN A 200 -46.00 19.89 -13.99
N SER A 201 -45.42 18.79 -14.47
CA SER A 201 -45.14 18.54 -15.89
C SER A 201 -46.22 17.76 -16.64
N GLN A 202 -47.20 17.17 -15.94
CA GLN A 202 -48.31 16.44 -16.57
C GLN A 202 -49.44 17.35 -17.07
N VAL A 203 -49.37 18.66 -16.80
CA VAL A 203 -50.43 19.61 -17.15
C VAL A 203 -50.20 20.32 -18.50
N ASP A 204 -49.01 20.30 -19.11
CA ASP A 204 -48.80 20.85 -20.45
C ASP A 204 -47.59 20.24 -21.18
N ASN A 205 -47.82 19.80 -22.43
CA ASN A 205 -46.85 19.36 -23.47
C ASN A 205 -45.37 19.20 -23.03
N LEU A 206 -44.96 17.94 -22.88
CA LEU A 206 -43.66 17.39 -22.44
C LEU A 206 -42.38 17.97 -23.09
N GLN A 207 -42.47 18.80 -24.14
CA GLN A 207 -41.31 19.37 -24.83
C GLN A 207 -41.07 20.86 -24.54
N VAL A 208 -41.98 21.58 -23.86
CA VAL A 208 -41.90 23.06 -23.80
C VAL A 208 -41.81 23.64 -22.38
N SER A 209 -42.19 22.93 -21.30
CA SER A 209 -42.29 23.57 -19.96
C SER A 209 -41.29 23.11 -18.88
N LEU A 210 -40.40 22.15 -19.12
CA LEU A 210 -39.23 21.94 -18.25
C LEU A 210 -38.17 22.98 -18.63
N GLY A 211 -38.32 24.20 -18.11
CA GLY A 211 -37.35 25.27 -18.33
C GLY A 211 -35.93 24.78 -18.05
N LYS A 212 -34.97 25.14 -18.91
CA LYS A 212 -33.54 24.82 -18.72
C LYS A 212 -33.00 25.20 -17.33
N ASP A 213 -33.67 26.14 -16.67
CA ASP A 213 -33.35 26.63 -15.32
C ASP A 213 -33.75 25.65 -14.19
N VAL A 214 -34.74 24.78 -14.39
CA VAL A 214 -35.22 23.82 -13.35
C VAL A 214 -34.34 22.58 -13.25
N LEU A 215 -33.75 22.16 -14.39
CA LEU A 215 -32.82 21.03 -14.52
C LEU A 215 -31.35 21.50 -14.61
N SER A 216 -31.10 22.74 -14.19
CA SER A 216 -29.78 23.33 -14.00
C SER A 216 -29.19 22.87 -12.66
N ASP A 217 -27.86 22.84 -12.55
CA ASP A 217 -27.12 22.57 -11.29
C ASP A 217 -27.49 23.56 -10.16
N GLN A 218 -28.22 24.62 -10.48
CA GLN A 218 -28.73 25.62 -9.54
C GLN A 218 -29.87 25.12 -8.65
N ASN A 219 -30.58 24.04 -9.03
CA ASN A 219 -31.61 23.43 -8.17
C ASN A 219 -30.97 22.51 -7.11
N GLN A 220 -30.34 23.13 -6.11
CA GLN A 220 -29.59 22.45 -5.05
C GLN A 220 -30.41 21.38 -4.32
N LEU A 221 -31.71 21.63 -4.12
CA LEU A 221 -32.61 20.69 -3.45
C LEU A 221 -32.83 19.41 -4.27
N LEU A 222 -33.01 19.53 -5.59
CA LEU A 222 -33.16 18.36 -6.47
C LEU A 222 -31.86 17.54 -6.53
N VAL A 223 -30.71 18.22 -6.65
CA VAL A 223 -29.40 17.56 -6.66
C VAL A 223 -29.19 16.77 -5.36
N ALA A 224 -29.40 17.41 -4.21
CA ALA A 224 -29.29 16.78 -2.90
C ALA A 224 -30.26 15.59 -2.75
N THR A 225 -31.47 15.71 -3.28
CA THR A 225 -32.46 14.61 -3.28
C THR A 225 -31.98 13.41 -4.09
N LEU A 226 -31.46 13.62 -5.30
CA LEU A 226 -30.94 12.53 -6.14
C LEU A 226 -29.69 11.88 -5.54
N GLU A 227 -28.81 12.66 -4.92
CA GLU A 227 -27.64 12.14 -4.21
C GLU A 227 -28.03 11.31 -2.97
N LEU A 228 -29.01 11.78 -2.20
CA LEU A 228 -29.57 11.03 -1.07
C LEU A 228 -30.21 9.72 -1.55
N LEU A 229 -31.00 9.75 -2.62
CA LEU A 229 -31.60 8.55 -3.22
C LEU A 229 -30.53 7.57 -3.71
N LEU A 230 -29.49 8.08 -4.36
CA LEU A 230 -28.35 7.29 -4.80
C LEU A 230 -27.68 6.59 -3.61
N ALA A 231 -27.40 7.32 -2.53
CA ALA A 231 -26.76 6.78 -1.33
C ALA A 231 -27.62 5.71 -0.63
N ILE A 232 -28.94 5.97 -0.48
CA ILE A 232 -29.87 5.01 0.14
C ILE A 232 -29.98 3.75 -0.70
N LEU A 233 -30.21 3.87 -2.01
CA LEU A 233 -30.35 2.69 -2.88
C LEU A 233 -29.05 1.91 -3.00
N GLU A 234 -27.88 2.58 -3.06
CA GLU A 234 -26.59 1.90 -3.08
C GLU A 234 -26.29 1.14 -1.77
N TYR A 235 -26.75 1.65 -0.62
CA TYR A 235 -26.66 0.91 0.65
C TYR A 235 -27.65 -0.24 0.71
N THR A 236 -28.94 0.03 0.47
CA THR A 236 -30.04 -0.91 0.70
C THR A 236 -30.10 -2.05 -0.32
N LEU A 237 -29.72 -1.81 -1.59
CA LEU A 237 -29.71 -2.81 -2.65
C LEU A 237 -28.71 -3.94 -2.38
N PHE A 238 -27.60 -3.63 -1.74
CA PHE A 238 -26.48 -4.56 -1.55
C PHE A 238 -26.28 -4.99 -0.09
N LEU A 239 -27.24 -4.71 0.80
CA LEU A 239 -27.16 -5.09 2.22
C LEU A 239 -27.45 -6.59 2.43
N ASP A 240 -28.64 -7.02 2.04
CA ASP A 240 -29.15 -8.40 2.09
C ASP A 240 -30.27 -8.52 1.05
N LEU A 241 -30.73 -9.71 0.64
CA LEU A 241 -31.79 -9.84 -0.37
C LEU A 241 -33.22 -9.61 0.16
N GLU A 242 -33.47 -9.73 1.45
CA GLU A 242 -34.83 -9.72 2.04
C GLU A 242 -35.37 -8.30 2.28
N ASN A 243 -34.47 -7.32 2.44
CA ASN A 243 -34.80 -5.94 2.71
C ASN A 243 -35.77 -5.37 1.63
N PRO A 244 -36.99 -4.94 2.01
CA PRO A 244 -38.02 -4.48 1.08
C PRO A 244 -37.83 -3.02 0.63
N ILE A 245 -36.93 -2.26 1.26
CA ILE A 245 -36.78 -0.81 1.03
C ILE A 245 -36.54 -0.44 -0.45
N PRO A 246 -35.64 -1.12 -1.21
CA PRO A 246 -35.46 -0.80 -2.63
C PRO A 246 -36.75 -0.92 -3.45
N ASP A 247 -37.60 -1.89 -3.14
CA ASP A 247 -38.84 -2.14 -3.88
C ASP A 247 -39.92 -1.13 -3.49
N MET A 248 -39.95 -0.73 -2.21
CA MET A 248 -40.86 0.30 -1.71
C MET A 248 -40.66 1.64 -2.42
N PHE A 249 -39.42 1.99 -2.79
CA PHE A 249 -39.17 3.20 -3.59
C PHE A 249 -39.88 3.14 -4.95
N GLU A 250 -39.85 1.99 -5.63
CA GLU A 250 -40.55 1.81 -6.90
C GLU A 250 -42.07 1.77 -6.70
N GLU A 251 -42.56 0.98 -5.75
CA GLU A 251 -43.98 0.82 -5.44
C GLU A 251 -44.67 2.15 -5.08
N LEU A 252 -44.04 2.96 -4.21
CA LEU A 252 -44.64 4.19 -3.68
C LEU A 252 -44.50 5.39 -4.61
N THR A 253 -43.44 5.44 -5.42
CA THR A 253 -43.05 6.68 -6.11
C THR A 253 -42.91 6.55 -7.61
N ASN A 254 -42.90 5.33 -8.17
CA ASN A 254 -42.62 5.06 -9.58
C ASN A 254 -41.28 5.70 -10.01
N ILE A 255 -40.23 5.43 -9.21
CA ILE A 255 -38.93 6.10 -9.32
C ILE A 255 -38.25 5.81 -10.66
N GLU A 256 -38.42 4.61 -11.22
CA GLU A 256 -37.88 4.24 -12.54
C GLU A 256 -38.35 5.21 -13.63
N SER A 257 -39.66 5.41 -13.76
CA SER A 257 -40.20 6.28 -14.80
C SER A 257 -39.70 7.72 -14.65
N ARG A 258 -39.65 8.22 -13.41
CA ARG A 258 -39.23 9.61 -13.13
C ARG A 258 -37.76 9.83 -13.43
N VAL A 259 -36.90 8.92 -12.97
CA VAL A 259 -35.45 9.00 -13.22
C VAL A 259 -35.15 8.84 -14.72
N ARG A 260 -35.89 7.99 -15.44
CA ARG A 260 -35.77 7.87 -16.91
C ARG A 260 -36.08 9.19 -17.61
N THR A 261 -37.20 9.84 -17.27
CA THR A 261 -37.55 11.16 -17.85
C THR A 261 -36.47 12.21 -17.58
N ILE A 262 -35.94 12.25 -16.35
CA ILE A 262 -34.85 13.17 -16.01
C ILE A 262 -33.58 12.84 -16.80
N PHE A 263 -33.26 11.55 -16.98
CA PHE A 263 -32.10 11.13 -17.76
C PHE A 263 -32.21 11.56 -19.23
N GLU A 264 -33.40 11.50 -19.82
CA GLU A 264 -33.65 11.96 -21.19
C GLU A 264 -33.49 13.48 -21.33
N VAL A 265 -34.09 14.25 -20.42
CA VAL A 265 -34.14 15.73 -20.52
C VAL A 265 -32.86 16.41 -20.01
N SER A 266 -32.08 15.77 -19.13
CA SER A 266 -30.88 16.39 -18.52
C SER A 266 -29.80 16.76 -19.53
N ILE A 267 -29.30 17.99 -19.46
CA ILE A 267 -28.24 18.51 -20.34
C ILE A 267 -26.93 18.76 -19.54
N SER A 268 -27.04 19.08 -18.25
CA SER A 268 -25.90 19.38 -17.37
C SER A 268 -25.02 18.15 -17.08
N THR A 269 -23.69 18.34 -17.09
CA THR A 269 -22.67 17.29 -16.91
C THR A 269 -22.61 16.68 -15.50
N PRO A 270 -22.57 17.44 -14.38
CA PRO A 270 -22.54 16.85 -13.04
C PRO A 270 -23.86 16.17 -12.68
N PHE A 271 -24.98 16.82 -12.95
CA PHE A 271 -26.33 16.30 -12.73
C PHE A 271 -26.58 14.98 -13.46
N MET A 272 -26.14 14.89 -14.72
CA MET A 272 -26.22 13.68 -15.54
C MET A 272 -25.58 12.46 -14.87
N LYS A 273 -24.41 12.64 -14.24
CA LYS A 273 -23.66 11.52 -13.64
C LYS A 273 -24.45 10.87 -12.50
N THR A 274 -25.07 11.67 -11.64
CA THR A 274 -25.90 11.18 -10.52
C THR A 274 -27.13 10.46 -11.06
N VAL A 275 -27.82 11.06 -12.04
CA VAL A 275 -29.03 10.48 -12.67
C VAL A 275 -28.73 9.15 -13.37
N HIS A 276 -27.64 9.07 -14.13
CA HIS A 276 -27.19 7.83 -14.76
C HIS A 276 -26.92 6.76 -13.70
N LYS A 277 -26.12 7.05 -12.66
CA LYS A 277 -25.82 6.07 -11.60
C LYS A 277 -27.09 5.53 -10.94
N LEU A 278 -28.04 6.43 -10.67
CA LEU A 278 -29.35 6.09 -10.10
C LEU A 278 -30.16 5.20 -11.06
N SER A 279 -30.28 5.57 -12.34
CA SER A 279 -30.93 4.75 -13.38
C SER A 279 -30.32 3.35 -13.45
N LYS A 280 -28.99 3.25 -13.33
CA LYS A 280 -28.30 1.95 -13.34
C LYS A 280 -28.64 1.12 -12.11
N LEU A 281 -28.63 1.69 -10.91
CA LEU A 281 -29.04 0.98 -9.69
C LEU A 281 -30.49 0.50 -9.76
N ILE A 282 -31.41 1.33 -10.27
CA ILE A 282 -32.82 0.94 -10.44
C ILE A 282 -32.95 -0.27 -11.36
N ASN A 283 -32.15 -0.36 -12.43
CA ASN A 283 -32.12 -1.57 -13.27
C ASN A 283 -31.66 -2.82 -12.49
N PHE A 284 -30.71 -2.68 -11.55
CA PHE A 284 -30.27 -3.78 -10.68
C PHE A 284 -31.31 -4.17 -9.60
N ILE A 285 -32.23 -3.27 -9.20
CA ILE A 285 -33.35 -3.61 -8.31
C ILE A 285 -34.22 -4.71 -8.92
N LYS A 286 -34.53 -4.61 -10.23
CA LYS A 286 -35.31 -5.64 -10.93
C LYS A 286 -34.68 -7.02 -10.87
N LEU A 287 -33.35 -7.06 -11.09
CA LEU A 287 -32.58 -8.30 -11.02
C LEU A 287 -32.59 -8.87 -9.59
N ARG A 288 -32.38 -8.00 -8.59
CA ARG A 288 -32.45 -8.37 -7.18
C ARG A 288 -33.79 -9.00 -6.81
N ILE A 289 -34.92 -8.42 -7.24
CA ILE A 289 -36.26 -8.96 -6.97
C ILE A 289 -36.39 -10.39 -7.51
N ALA A 290 -35.90 -10.63 -8.73
CA ALA A 290 -35.90 -11.96 -9.33
C ALA A 290 -35.08 -12.99 -8.53
N LEU A 291 -33.98 -12.56 -7.91
CA LEU A 291 -33.09 -13.44 -7.15
C LEU A 291 -33.64 -13.86 -5.78
N ARG A 292 -34.71 -13.22 -5.28
CA ARG A 292 -35.37 -13.67 -4.04
C ARG A 292 -36.04 -15.02 -4.21
N SER A 293 -36.65 -15.26 -5.37
CA SER A 293 -37.49 -16.44 -5.60
C SER A 293 -36.72 -17.66 -6.11
N SER A 294 -35.60 -17.47 -6.81
CA SER A 294 -34.81 -18.57 -7.41
C SER A 294 -33.31 -18.25 -7.48
N GLU A 295 -32.48 -19.28 -7.66
CA GLU A 295 -31.06 -19.17 -8.01
C GLU A 295 -30.82 -19.01 -9.51
N THR A 296 -31.79 -19.40 -10.34
CA THR A 296 -31.77 -19.21 -11.79
C THR A 296 -32.65 -18.01 -12.15
N ILE A 297 -32.08 -17.04 -12.85
CA ILE A 297 -32.84 -15.86 -13.29
C ILE A 297 -33.73 -16.23 -14.49
N ASP A 298 -35.00 -15.87 -14.43
CA ASP A 298 -35.94 -16.01 -15.54
C ASP A 298 -35.45 -15.25 -16.78
N GLU A 299 -35.56 -15.89 -17.96
CA GLU A 299 -35.04 -15.35 -19.22
C GLU A 299 -35.63 -13.99 -19.57
N LYS A 300 -36.94 -13.77 -19.33
CA LYS A 300 -37.59 -12.48 -19.64
C LYS A 300 -37.10 -11.39 -18.71
N VAL A 301 -36.89 -11.71 -17.43
CA VAL A 301 -36.36 -10.73 -16.47
C VAL A 301 -34.93 -10.35 -16.83
N PHE A 302 -34.11 -11.34 -17.23
CA PHE A 302 -32.75 -11.09 -17.68
C PHE A 302 -32.70 -10.27 -18.98
N GLU A 303 -33.61 -10.53 -19.93
CA GLU A 303 -33.75 -9.74 -21.15
C GLU A 303 -34.10 -8.27 -20.84
N GLN A 304 -35.07 -8.03 -19.96
CA GLN A 304 -35.43 -6.68 -19.52
C GLN A 304 -34.27 -5.95 -18.85
N PHE A 305 -33.49 -6.66 -18.02
CA PHE A 305 -32.27 -6.13 -17.42
C PHE A 305 -31.24 -5.72 -18.50
N CYS A 306 -31.01 -6.58 -19.49
CA CYS A 306 -30.11 -6.30 -20.60
C CYS A 306 -30.57 -5.09 -21.43
N LEU A 307 -31.87 -4.98 -21.72
CA LEU A 307 -32.45 -3.83 -22.42
C LEU A 307 -32.26 -2.53 -21.64
N GLY A 308 -32.43 -2.56 -20.31
CA GLY A 308 -32.18 -1.41 -19.44
C GLY A 308 -30.72 -0.94 -19.46
N LEU A 309 -29.76 -1.87 -19.53
CA LEU A 309 -28.34 -1.56 -19.67
C LEU A 309 -28.02 -0.95 -21.05
N CYS A 310 -28.56 -1.54 -22.12
CA CYS A 310 -28.43 -1.01 -23.48
C CYS A 310 -29.03 0.39 -23.59
N PHE A 311 -30.17 0.66 -22.95
CA PHE A 311 -30.76 1.98 -22.87
C PHE A 311 -29.81 2.99 -22.22
N ASN A 312 -29.24 2.65 -21.06
CA ASN A 312 -28.30 3.54 -20.36
C ASN A 312 -27.10 3.88 -21.25
N ASN A 313 -26.48 2.87 -21.89
CA ASN A 313 -25.35 3.11 -22.79
C ASN A 313 -25.75 3.92 -24.03
N THR A 314 -26.92 3.67 -24.61
CA THR A 314 -27.43 4.42 -25.78
C THR A 314 -27.69 5.88 -25.43
N MET A 315 -28.20 6.17 -24.22
CA MET A 315 -28.43 7.55 -23.75
C MET A 315 -27.13 8.31 -23.51
N LEU A 316 -26.11 7.67 -22.95
CA LEU A 316 -24.79 8.29 -22.81
C LEU A 316 -24.16 8.56 -24.18
N LEU A 317 -24.33 7.61 -25.11
CA LEU A 317 -23.81 7.72 -26.46
C LEU A 317 -24.49 8.83 -27.26
N SER A 318 -25.82 8.97 -27.18
CA SER A 318 -26.58 10.03 -27.87
C SER A 318 -26.16 11.42 -27.40
N LYS A 319 -25.74 11.54 -26.14
CA LYS A 319 -25.19 12.74 -25.52
C LYS A 319 -23.67 12.88 -25.66
N LYS A 320 -23.03 11.97 -26.40
CA LYS A 320 -21.58 11.95 -26.70
C LYS A 320 -20.67 11.78 -25.47
N TYR A 321 -21.17 11.20 -24.38
CA TYR A 321 -20.41 10.93 -23.16
C TYR A 321 -19.68 9.57 -23.21
N ILE A 322 -18.65 9.46 -24.06
CA ILE A 322 -17.90 8.21 -24.27
C ILE A 322 -17.20 7.74 -22.99
N LEU A 323 -16.58 8.65 -22.22
CA LEU A 323 -15.91 8.28 -20.98
C LEU A 323 -16.91 7.81 -19.90
N ASP A 324 -18.05 8.49 -19.76
CA ASP A 324 -19.10 8.07 -18.82
C ASP A 324 -19.74 6.73 -19.22
N LEU A 325 -19.71 6.36 -20.51
CA LEU A 325 -20.09 5.03 -20.98
C LEU A 325 -19.11 3.96 -20.45
N VAL A 326 -17.80 4.22 -20.50
CA VAL A 326 -16.79 3.33 -19.89
C VAL A 326 -17.00 3.23 -18.38
N ILE A 327 -17.20 4.37 -17.70
CA ILE A 327 -17.53 4.42 -16.26
C ILE A 327 -18.81 3.64 -15.96
N SER A 328 -19.82 3.73 -16.83
CA SER A 328 -21.07 2.98 -16.67
C SER A 328 -20.78 1.49 -16.60
N ASN A 329 -20.08 0.95 -17.57
CA ASN A 329 -19.83 -0.48 -17.66
C ASN A 329 -18.94 -0.96 -16.50
N LYS A 330 -17.98 -0.15 -16.06
CA LYS A 330 -17.22 -0.36 -14.80
C LYS A 330 -18.16 -0.52 -13.60
N LEU A 331 -19.07 0.43 -13.38
CA LEU A 331 -20.06 0.38 -12.29
C LEU A 331 -20.97 -0.84 -12.42
N GLY A 332 -21.32 -1.24 -13.64
CA GLY A 332 -22.07 -2.46 -13.90
C GLY A 332 -21.37 -3.71 -13.38
N ILE A 333 -20.07 -3.85 -13.63
CA ILE A 333 -19.25 -4.96 -13.12
C ILE A 333 -19.19 -4.94 -11.59
N ILE A 334 -18.97 -3.76 -10.98
CA ILE A 334 -18.94 -3.61 -9.51
C ILE A 334 -20.27 -4.06 -8.89
N TYR A 335 -21.39 -3.57 -9.41
CA TYR A 335 -22.73 -3.91 -8.92
C TYR A 335 -23.06 -5.39 -9.13
N TRP A 336 -22.65 -5.95 -10.27
CA TRP A 336 -22.78 -7.37 -10.56
C TRP A 336 -22.05 -8.26 -9.55
N LYS A 337 -20.79 -7.93 -9.24
CA LYS A 337 -19.99 -8.69 -8.26
C LYS A 337 -20.50 -8.51 -6.83
N ARG A 338 -20.98 -7.31 -6.46
CA ARG A 338 -21.66 -7.07 -5.17
C ARG A 338 -22.92 -7.92 -5.03
N LEU A 339 -23.73 -8.04 -6.09
CA LEU A 339 -24.93 -8.88 -6.07
C LEU A 339 -24.59 -10.38 -6.00
N LYS A 340 -23.60 -10.85 -6.78
CA LYS A 340 -23.11 -12.24 -6.69
C LYS A 340 -22.55 -12.59 -5.30
N LYS A 341 -22.01 -11.61 -4.57
CA LYS A 341 -21.54 -11.81 -3.18
C LYS A 341 -22.70 -12.04 -2.21
N LEU A 342 -23.88 -11.49 -2.47
CA LEU A 342 -25.07 -11.72 -1.64
C LEU A 342 -25.68 -13.10 -1.87
N LYS A 343 -25.77 -13.52 -3.14
CA LYS A 343 -26.27 -14.85 -3.54
C LYS A 343 -25.61 -15.24 -4.85
N THR A 344 -25.11 -16.47 -4.91
CA THR A 344 -24.61 -17.02 -6.18
C THR A 344 -25.80 -17.37 -7.06
N PHE A 345 -25.73 -17.01 -8.34
CA PHE A 345 -26.80 -17.25 -9.30
C PHE A 345 -26.24 -17.50 -10.69
N GLU A 346 -27.02 -18.23 -11.50
CA GLU A 346 -26.70 -18.50 -12.89
C GLU A 346 -27.49 -17.57 -13.82
N VAL A 347 -26.82 -17.16 -14.89
CA VAL A 347 -27.45 -16.36 -15.96
C VAL A 347 -27.87 -17.26 -17.10
N PRO A 348 -28.97 -16.91 -17.81
CA PRO A 348 -29.34 -17.61 -19.04
C PRO A 348 -28.15 -17.65 -20.04
N PRO A 349 -27.82 -18.82 -20.61
CA PRO A 349 -26.80 -18.92 -21.65
C PRO A 349 -27.23 -18.16 -22.92
N PRO A 350 -26.30 -17.82 -23.84
CA PRO A 350 -24.91 -18.27 -23.91
C PRO A 350 -23.86 -17.25 -23.42
N TYR A 351 -24.25 -16.01 -23.13
CA TYR A 351 -23.29 -14.92 -22.94
C TYR A 351 -23.12 -14.52 -21.48
N LYS A 352 -21.86 -14.30 -21.07
CA LYS A 352 -21.53 -13.75 -19.74
C LYS A 352 -21.70 -12.23 -19.72
N PHE A 353 -22.27 -11.71 -18.64
CA PHE A 353 -22.42 -10.27 -18.41
C PHE A 353 -21.07 -9.55 -18.37
N GLU A 354 -20.09 -10.13 -17.68
CA GLU A 354 -18.74 -9.57 -17.55
C GLU A 354 -18.09 -9.34 -18.92
N ASN A 355 -18.22 -10.29 -19.85
CA ASN A 355 -17.71 -10.17 -21.22
C ASN A 355 -18.41 -9.04 -22.00
N GLN A 356 -19.74 -8.88 -21.84
CA GLN A 356 -20.49 -7.80 -22.50
C GLN A 356 -20.00 -6.41 -22.04
N ALA A 357 -19.85 -6.25 -20.73
CA ALA A 357 -19.43 -4.98 -20.14
C ALA A 357 -18.00 -4.63 -20.55
N ILE A 358 -17.06 -5.59 -20.49
CA ILE A 358 -15.67 -5.39 -20.86
C ILE A 358 -15.52 -5.07 -22.35
N ALA A 359 -16.25 -5.78 -23.23
CA ALA A 359 -16.24 -5.50 -24.66
C ALA A 359 -16.59 -4.03 -24.96
N LEU A 360 -17.57 -3.46 -24.26
CA LEU A 360 -17.92 -2.04 -24.41
C LEU A 360 -16.89 -1.09 -23.79
N MET A 361 -16.27 -1.47 -22.67
CA MET A 361 -15.25 -0.65 -22.01
C MET A 361 -13.98 -0.48 -22.87
N ILE A 362 -13.55 -1.53 -23.57
CA ILE A 362 -12.28 -1.53 -24.32
C ILE A 362 -12.36 -0.82 -25.67
N LEU A 363 -13.56 -0.57 -26.21
CA LEU A 363 -13.74 0.01 -27.55
C LEU A 363 -12.98 1.31 -27.82
N PRO A 364 -12.84 2.26 -26.87
CA PRO A 364 -12.03 3.44 -27.10
C PRO A 364 -10.58 3.11 -27.45
N LEU A 365 -10.01 2.03 -26.90
CA LEU A 365 -8.64 1.60 -27.21
C LEU A 365 -8.50 1.10 -28.66
N CYS A 366 -9.55 0.55 -29.25
CA CYS A 366 -9.53 0.09 -30.65
C CYS A 366 -9.31 1.21 -31.66
N VAL A 367 -9.53 2.48 -31.26
CA VAL A 367 -9.26 3.68 -32.10
C VAL A 367 -7.75 3.88 -32.32
N THR A 368 -6.91 3.29 -31.48
CA THR A 368 -5.45 3.33 -31.64
C THR A 368 -4.94 2.44 -32.77
N MET A 369 -5.75 1.52 -33.29
CA MET A 369 -5.31 0.57 -34.32
C MET A 369 -5.36 1.22 -35.71
N LYS A 370 -4.22 1.29 -36.38
CA LYS A 370 -4.13 1.85 -37.74
C LYS A 370 -4.93 0.96 -38.72
N PRO A 371 -5.62 1.53 -39.73
CA PRO A 371 -6.36 0.74 -40.72
C PRO A 371 -5.53 -0.29 -41.49
N THR A 372 -4.22 -0.06 -41.65
CA THR A 372 -3.29 -1.03 -42.24
C THR A 372 -3.06 -2.22 -41.31
N TYR A 373 -2.80 -1.96 -40.03
CA TYR A 373 -2.65 -2.99 -39.00
C TYR A 373 -3.89 -3.88 -38.90
N MET A 374 -5.09 -3.27 -38.87
CA MET A 374 -6.35 -4.02 -38.80
C MET A 374 -6.58 -4.97 -39.99
N LYS A 375 -5.96 -4.72 -41.15
CA LYS A 375 -6.13 -5.54 -42.37
C LYS A 375 -5.07 -6.63 -42.52
N GLU A 376 -3.88 -6.40 -41.99
CA GLU A 376 -2.71 -7.25 -42.27
C GLU A 376 -2.35 -8.17 -41.09
N HIS A 377 -2.76 -7.84 -39.87
CA HIS A 377 -2.31 -8.55 -38.67
C HIS A 377 -3.26 -9.67 -38.22
N TYR A 378 -2.92 -10.92 -38.56
CA TYR A 378 -3.76 -12.10 -38.30
C TYR A 378 -4.20 -12.28 -36.83
N LEU A 379 -3.32 -12.03 -35.84
CA LEU A 379 -3.71 -12.15 -34.42
C LEU A 379 -4.79 -11.14 -34.00
N PHE A 380 -4.85 -9.99 -34.68
CA PHE A 380 -5.90 -9.01 -34.40
C PHE A 380 -7.25 -9.48 -34.95
N GLU A 381 -7.25 -10.15 -36.10
CA GLU A 381 -8.45 -10.78 -36.66
C GLU A 381 -8.99 -11.87 -35.71
N GLU A 382 -8.12 -12.76 -35.23
CA GLU A 382 -8.47 -13.79 -34.24
C GLU A 382 -9.02 -13.17 -32.93
N PHE A 383 -8.41 -12.08 -32.46
CA PHE A 383 -8.92 -11.32 -31.31
C PHE A 383 -10.33 -10.75 -31.55
N VAL A 384 -10.58 -10.22 -32.75
CA VAL A 384 -11.90 -9.70 -33.12
C VAL A 384 -12.92 -10.83 -33.20
N GLU A 385 -12.61 -11.96 -33.85
CA GLU A 385 -13.48 -13.14 -33.89
C GLU A 385 -13.85 -13.62 -32.49
N LYS A 386 -12.86 -13.74 -31.60
CA LYS A 386 -13.08 -14.05 -30.18
C LYS A 386 -14.02 -13.07 -29.49
N LEU A 387 -13.93 -11.76 -29.78
CA LEU A 387 -14.87 -10.77 -29.25
C LEU A 387 -16.30 -10.97 -29.78
N PHE A 388 -16.46 -11.35 -31.06
CA PHE A 388 -17.76 -11.68 -31.63
C PHE A 388 -18.38 -12.91 -30.97
N ASP A 389 -17.58 -13.96 -30.71
CA ASP A 389 -18.04 -15.19 -30.08
C ASP A 389 -18.57 -14.99 -28.66
N VAL A 390 -17.98 -14.04 -27.92
CA VAL A 390 -18.35 -13.78 -26.52
C VAL A 390 -19.37 -12.64 -26.36
N THR A 391 -19.80 -11.97 -27.43
CA THR A 391 -20.74 -10.83 -27.35
C THR A 391 -22.07 -11.09 -28.05
N CYS A 392 -23.15 -10.50 -27.52
CA CYS A 392 -24.47 -10.61 -28.14
C CYS A 392 -24.72 -9.51 -29.19
N THR A 393 -25.66 -9.75 -30.11
CA THR A 393 -25.97 -8.84 -31.23
C THR A 393 -26.28 -7.39 -30.80
N PRO A 394 -27.06 -7.12 -29.73
CA PRO A 394 -27.27 -5.74 -29.25
C PRO A 394 -25.98 -5.04 -28.84
N VAL A 395 -25.08 -5.75 -28.16
CA VAL A 395 -23.77 -5.22 -27.73
C VAL A 395 -22.88 -4.95 -28.93
N GLN A 396 -22.86 -5.85 -29.92
CA GLN A 396 -22.12 -5.65 -31.17
C GLN A 396 -22.64 -4.42 -31.95
N ARG A 397 -23.96 -4.23 -32.07
CA ARG A 397 -24.56 -3.04 -32.71
C ARG A 397 -24.22 -1.75 -31.97
N LEU A 398 -24.24 -1.79 -30.64
CA LEU A 398 -23.81 -0.66 -29.81
C LEU A 398 -22.32 -0.38 -30.01
N ALA A 399 -21.48 -1.40 -30.12
CA ALA A 399 -20.05 -1.26 -30.39
C ALA A 399 -19.78 -0.53 -31.73
N TYR A 400 -20.50 -0.91 -32.79
CA TYR A 400 -20.45 -0.18 -34.06
C TYR A 400 -20.91 1.27 -33.93
N SER A 401 -21.96 1.52 -33.15
CA SER A 401 -22.48 2.86 -32.90
C SER A 401 -21.47 3.72 -32.14
N ILE A 402 -20.80 3.17 -31.12
CA ILE A 402 -19.72 3.84 -30.37
C ILE A 402 -18.57 4.20 -31.32
N ARG A 403 -18.10 3.24 -32.13
CA ARG A 403 -17.05 3.47 -33.13
C ARG A 403 -17.42 4.61 -34.07
N ASP A 404 -18.63 4.58 -34.63
CA ASP A 404 -19.10 5.59 -35.57
C ASP A 404 -19.19 6.99 -34.92
N VAL A 405 -19.62 7.07 -33.66
CA VAL A 405 -19.64 8.34 -32.91
C VAL A 405 -18.22 8.85 -32.69
N ILE A 406 -17.28 7.98 -32.30
CA ILE A 406 -15.88 8.37 -32.08
C ILE A 406 -15.23 8.87 -33.38
N LEU A 407 -15.46 8.20 -34.51
CA LEU A 407 -14.86 8.57 -35.80
C LEU A 407 -15.47 9.84 -36.42
N LYS A 408 -16.75 10.15 -36.13
CA LYS A 408 -17.47 11.30 -36.71
C LYS A 408 -17.31 12.60 -35.92
N ASN A 409 -16.83 12.55 -34.68
CA ASN A 409 -16.75 13.71 -33.79
C ASN A 409 -15.31 13.93 -33.31
N GLU A 410 -14.98 15.17 -32.97
CA GLU A 410 -13.69 15.50 -32.37
C GLU A 410 -13.75 15.26 -30.86
N PHE A 411 -12.95 14.31 -30.38
CA PHE A 411 -12.83 13.96 -28.96
C PHE A 411 -11.36 14.03 -28.51
N PRO A 412 -11.09 14.25 -27.22
CA PRO A 412 -9.75 14.10 -26.66
C PRO A 412 -9.39 12.61 -26.52
N ILE A 413 -9.09 11.95 -27.65
CA ILE A 413 -8.90 10.50 -27.76
C ILE A 413 -7.81 10.00 -26.81
N GLU A 414 -6.69 10.71 -26.67
CA GLU A 414 -5.61 10.35 -25.75
C GLU A 414 -6.10 10.22 -24.31
N TYR A 415 -6.83 11.25 -23.84
CA TYR A 415 -7.38 11.29 -22.48
C TYR A 415 -8.42 10.19 -22.25
N ILE A 416 -9.30 9.95 -23.23
CA ILE A 416 -10.32 8.89 -23.15
C ILE A 416 -9.65 7.52 -23.07
N CYS A 417 -8.71 7.22 -23.97
CA CYS A 417 -8.01 5.94 -23.98
C CYS A 417 -7.20 5.71 -22.70
N LYS A 418 -6.47 6.73 -22.24
CA LYS A 418 -5.74 6.67 -20.97
C LYS A 418 -6.69 6.40 -19.81
N SER A 419 -7.79 7.14 -19.73
CA SER A 419 -8.79 6.95 -18.68
C SER A 419 -9.42 5.56 -18.77
N THR A 420 -9.66 5.01 -19.97
CA THR A 420 -10.14 3.63 -20.15
C THR A 420 -9.21 2.63 -19.49
N VAL A 421 -7.89 2.76 -19.67
CA VAL A 421 -6.91 1.88 -19.00
C VAL A 421 -7.00 2.02 -17.48
N ASP A 422 -7.03 3.24 -16.95
CA ASP A 422 -7.15 3.47 -15.50
C ASP A 422 -8.42 2.81 -14.93
N HIS A 423 -9.55 2.94 -15.64
CA HIS A 423 -10.84 2.37 -15.21
C HIS A 423 -10.87 0.85 -15.25
N LEU A 424 -10.10 0.22 -16.15
CA LEU A 424 -9.90 -1.23 -16.17
C LEU A 424 -9.03 -1.67 -14.98
N LEU A 425 -7.99 -0.90 -14.65
CA LEU A 425 -7.13 -1.18 -13.50
C LEU A 425 -7.86 -1.02 -12.16
N GLU A 426 -8.79 -0.07 -12.04
CA GLU A 426 -9.61 0.08 -10.82
C GLU A 426 -10.47 -1.15 -10.50
N ILE A 427 -10.83 -1.98 -11.50
CA ILE A 427 -11.62 -3.20 -11.31
C ILE A 427 -10.78 -4.47 -11.38
N ILE A 428 -9.46 -4.36 -11.36
CA ILE A 428 -8.55 -5.49 -11.55
C ILE A 428 -8.73 -6.57 -10.47
N ASP A 429 -9.13 -6.21 -9.24
CA ASP A 429 -9.40 -7.16 -8.13
C ASP A 429 -10.67 -7.99 -8.29
N ILE A 430 -11.60 -7.52 -9.11
CA ILE A 430 -12.89 -8.17 -9.31
C ILE A 430 -13.04 -8.74 -10.73
N MET A 431 -12.03 -8.56 -11.59
CA MET A 431 -11.96 -9.08 -12.94
C MET A 431 -11.66 -10.59 -12.92
N ASP A 432 -12.34 -11.37 -13.76
CA ASP A 432 -12.02 -12.78 -13.92
C ASP A 432 -10.89 -12.99 -14.94
N ARG A 433 -10.33 -14.21 -14.97
CA ARG A 433 -9.16 -14.51 -15.81
C ARG A 433 -9.45 -14.35 -17.30
N GLU A 434 -10.67 -14.67 -17.74
CA GLU A 434 -11.09 -14.57 -19.15
C GLU A 434 -11.18 -13.11 -19.61
N THR A 435 -11.84 -12.25 -18.82
CA THR A 435 -11.91 -10.81 -19.10
C THR A 435 -10.55 -10.13 -18.99
N ALA A 436 -9.69 -10.57 -18.06
CA ALA A 436 -8.32 -10.09 -17.96
C ALA A 436 -7.51 -10.37 -19.24
N VAL A 437 -7.68 -11.55 -19.85
CA VAL A 437 -7.06 -11.85 -21.15
C VAL A 437 -7.54 -10.89 -22.22
N ILE A 438 -8.85 -10.65 -22.35
CA ILE A 438 -9.40 -9.71 -23.36
C ILE A 438 -8.83 -8.29 -23.19
N CYS A 439 -8.77 -7.79 -21.95
CA CYS A 439 -8.20 -6.49 -21.65
C CYS A 439 -6.69 -6.42 -21.92
N PHE A 440 -5.96 -7.51 -21.65
CA PHE A 440 -4.54 -7.59 -21.96
C PHE A 440 -4.28 -7.57 -23.47
N GLN A 441 -5.02 -8.38 -24.23
CA GLN A 441 -4.89 -8.48 -25.69
C GLN A 441 -5.09 -7.12 -26.39
N VAL A 442 -6.18 -6.40 -26.05
CA VAL A 442 -6.45 -5.09 -26.65
C VAL A 442 -5.37 -4.06 -26.31
N MET A 443 -4.80 -4.09 -25.11
CA MET A 443 -3.70 -3.21 -24.73
C MET A 443 -2.41 -3.55 -25.48
N CYS A 444 -2.11 -4.84 -25.70
CA CYS A 444 -0.98 -5.27 -26.53
C CYS A 444 -1.12 -4.79 -27.99
N HIS A 445 -2.30 -4.97 -28.59
CA HIS A 445 -2.56 -4.48 -29.95
C HIS A 445 -2.43 -2.96 -30.04
N ALA A 446 -2.92 -2.23 -29.02
CA ALA A 446 -2.84 -0.77 -28.96
C ALA A 446 -1.38 -0.34 -28.89
N LEU A 447 -0.58 -0.99 -28.04
CA LEU A 447 0.84 -0.73 -27.88
C LEU A 447 1.62 -1.04 -29.16
N LYS A 448 1.31 -2.12 -29.89
CA LYS A 448 2.01 -2.47 -31.15
C LYS A 448 1.89 -1.35 -32.19
N ASN A 449 0.76 -0.65 -32.24
CA ASN A 449 0.53 0.44 -33.20
C ASN A 449 1.34 1.72 -32.94
N PHE A 450 1.97 1.85 -31.76
CA PHE A 450 2.95 2.91 -31.49
C PHE A 450 4.29 2.67 -32.19
N VAL A 451 4.61 1.41 -32.47
CA VAL A 451 5.92 0.99 -32.98
C VAL A 451 5.90 0.69 -34.48
N THR A 452 4.75 0.29 -35.04
CA THR A 452 4.64 -0.04 -36.47
C THR A 452 4.96 1.18 -37.35
N GLU A 453 6.06 1.09 -38.11
CA GLU A 453 6.46 2.10 -39.10
C GLU A 453 5.32 2.33 -40.10
N SER A 454 4.93 3.59 -40.29
CA SER A 454 4.06 3.96 -41.40
C SER A 454 4.82 3.71 -42.70
N SER A 455 4.39 2.73 -43.48
CA SER A 455 4.96 2.31 -44.78
C SER A 455 4.88 3.37 -45.89
N GLN A 456 4.90 4.67 -45.57
CA GLN A 456 4.80 5.78 -46.51
C GLN A 456 6.15 6.50 -46.78
N ASN A 457 7.21 6.23 -46.02
CA ASN A 457 8.51 6.91 -46.23
C ASN A 457 9.42 6.23 -47.27
N SER A 458 9.04 5.09 -47.85
CA SER A 458 9.88 4.34 -48.80
C SER A 458 9.53 4.56 -50.29
N LYS A 459 8.67 5.53 -50.65
CA LYS A 459 8.30 5.83 -52.05
C LYS A 459 8.48 7.29 -52.50
N GLN A 460 9.41 8.05 -51.89
CA GLN A 460 9.73 9.42 -52.34
C GLN A 460 11.15 9.63 -52.92
N ASN A 461 11.86 8.56 -53.28
CA ASN A 461 13.18 8.67 -53.92
C ASN A 461 13.26 7.99 -55.30
N GLU A 462 12.23 8.13 -56.14
CA GLU A 462 12.38 7.96 -57.59
C GLU A 462 12.26 9.32 -58.29
N LYS A 463 13.41 9.81 -58.75
CA LYS A 463 13.51 10.97 -59.65
C LYS A 463 12.73 10.68 -60.94
N PRO A 464 11.88 11.60 -61.44
CA PRO A 464 11.31 11.46 -62.77
C PRO A 464 12.31 11.99 -63.80
N THR A 465 12.95 11.12 -64.58
CA THR A 465 13.68 11.49 -65.79
C THR A 465 12.89 11.10 -67.03
N GLY A 466 12.42 12.12 -67.78
CA GLY A 466 12.03 12.11 -69.20
C GLY A 466 10.83 11.23 -69.57
N GLY A 467 9.84 11.62 -70.36
CA GLY A 467 9.66 12.70 -71.32
C GLY A 467 8.68 12.18 -72.39
N SER A 468 7.75 13.03 -72.85
CA SER A 468 6.85 12.87 -74.03
C SER A 468 5.85 11.69 -74.04
N THR A 469 4.60 11.75 -74.51
CA THR A 469 3.67 12.78 -75.05
C THR A 469 2.28 12.10 -75.14
N GLU A 470 1.22 12.91 -75.22
CA GLU A 470 -0.09 12.60 -75.86
C GLU A 470 -1.25 11.94 -75.07
N THR A 471 -2.17 12.83 -74.65
CA THR A 471 -3.64 12.85 -74.86
C THR A 471 -4.53 11.64 -74.55
N ALA A 472 -5.43 11.80 -73.57
CA ALA A 472 -6.89 11.67 -73.76
C ALA A 472 -7.68 12.21 -72.56
N ARG A 473 -8.74 12.97 -72.85
CA ARG A 473 -9.62 13.71 -71.92
C ARG A 473 -10.53 12.78 -71.11
N SER A 474 -10.70 13.06 -69.82
CA SER A 474 -11.95 12.78 -69.06
C SER A 474 -12.10 13.75 -67.87
N PRO A 475 -13.34 14.07 -67.44
CA PRO A 475 -13.71 15.35 -66.84
C PRO A 475 -13.48 15.44 -65.31
N PRO A 476 -13.47 16.65 -64.72
CA PRO A 476 -13.05 16.86 -63.33
C PRO A 476 -14.18 16.45 -62.38
N SER A 477 -14.05 15.29 -61.75
CA SER A 477 -14.85 14.96 -60.57
C SER A 477 -14.19 15.54 -59.33
N TYR A 478 -14.89 16.50 -58.73
CA TYR A 478 -14.67 16.97 -57.37
C TYR A 478 -14.67 15.79 -56.40
N GLN A 479 -13.57 15.63 -55.67
CA GLN A 479 -13.51 15.40 -54.22
C GLN A 479 -12.05 15.07 -53.86
N ARG A 480 -11.27 16.10 -53.53
CA ARG A 480 -10.09 15.90 -52.67
C ARG A 480 -10.61 15.38 -51.34
N LYS A 481 -10.71 14.05 -51.19
CA LYS A 481 -10.78 13.40 -49.88
C LYS A 481 -9.56 13.92 -49.10
N LYS A 482 -9.78 14.82 -48.14
CA LYS A 482 -8.81 15.05 -47.06
C LYS A 482 -8.55 13.66 -46.48
N GLN A 483 -7.37 13.08 -46.73
CA GLN A 483 -6.91 11.95 -45.95
C GLN A 483 -6.89 12.45 -44.51
N GLN A 484 -7.84 11.99 -43.69
CA GLN A 484 -7.79 12.26 -42.26
C GLN A 484 -6.54 11.55 -41.74
N LEU A 485 -5.60 12.32 -41.20
CA LEU A 485 -4.48 11.77 -40.47
C LEU A 485 -5.02 10.97 -39.28
N HIS A 486 -4.49 9.77 -39.08
CA HIS A 486 -4.79 8.91 -37.96
C HIS A 486 -4.24 9.51 -36.66
N PHE A 487 -4.87 9.20 -35.52
CA PHE A 487 -4.50 9.76 -34.20
C PHE A 487 -3.04 9.44 -33.78
N LEU A 488 -2.47 8.35 -34.30
CA LEU A 488 -1.08 7.93 -34.09
C LEU A 488 -0.17 8.18 -35.31
N ASP A 489 -0.56 9.04 -36.25
CA ASP A 489 0.36 9.49 -37.31
C ASP A 489 1.39 10.47 -36.73
N GLY A 490 2.63 10.42 -37.23
CA GLY A 490 3.76 11.19 -36.68
C GLY A 490 4.67 10.33 -35.82
N ASP A 491 5.13 10.87 -34.70
CA ASP A 491 5.97 10.19 -33.71
C ASP A 491 5.13 9.90 -32.45
N PRO A 492 4.28 8.84 -32.46
CA PRO A 492 3.36 8.59 -31.37
C PRO A 492 4.06 8.29 -30.04
N ILE A 493 5.32 7.81 -30.08
CA ILE A 493 6.11 7.52 -28.88
C ILE A 493 6.41 8.81 -28.12
N ASN A 494 6.81 9.87 -28.84
CA ASN A 494 7.11 11.16 -28.22
C ASN A 494 5.88 12.08 -28.11
N ASP A 495 4.89 11.96 -29.00
CA ASP A 495 3.72 12.83 -29.05
C ASP A 495 2.60 12.41 -28.10
N LYS A 496 2.46 11.11 -27.79
CA LYS A 496 1.32 10.52 -27.04
C LYS A 496 1.77 9.82 -25.76
N GLN A 497 2.66 10.47 -25.01
CA GLN A 497 3.35 9.88 -23.85
C GLN A 497 2.40 9.45 -22.74
N THR A 498 1.29 10.16 -22.53
CA THR A 498 0.34 9.87 -21.45
C THR A 498 -0.35 8.54 -21.67
N LEU A 499 -0.79 8.30 -22.91
CA LEU A 499 -1.42 7.03 -23.28
C LEU A 499 -0.40 5.89 -23.30
N LEU A 500 0.79 6.12 -23.84
CA LEU A 500 1.87 5.12 -23.85
C LEU A 500 2.23 4.66 -22.44
N ALA A 501 2.40 5.60 -21.50
CA ALA A 501 2.65 5.29 -20.11
C ALA A 501 1.50 4.50 -19.46
N ALA A 502 0.24 4.85 -19.77
CA ALA A 502 -0.91 4.13 -19.26
C ALA A 502 -0.97 2.68 -19.78
N LEU A 503 -0.73 2.46 -21.07
CA LEU A 503 -0.70 1.13 -21.68
C LEU A 503 0.40 0.24 -21.08
N LEU A 504 1.63 0.75 -20.96
CA LEU A 504 2.74 0.02 -20.34
C LEU A 504 2.46 -0.30 -18.87
N ASN A 505 1.95 0.67 -18.10
CA ASN A 505 1.57 0.43 -16.71
C ASN A 505 0.44 -0.61 -16.61
N GLY A 506 -0.57 -0.51 -17.47
CA GLY A 506 -1.68 -1.46 -17.52
C GLY A 506 -1.22 -2.90 -17.74
N LEU A 507 -0.37 -3.10 -18.75
CA LEU A 507 0.22 -4.41 -19.06
C LEU A 507 1.10 -4.92 -17.92
N ASN A 508 1.90 -4.05 -17.29
CA ASN A 508 2.76 -4.43 -16.16
C ASN A 508 1.92 -4.92 -14.97
N VAL A 509 0.91 -4.15 -14.54
CA VAL A 509 0.05 -4.49 -13.40
C VAL A 509 -0.74 -5.78 -13.68
N MET A 510 -1.26 -5.96 -14.90
CA MET A 510 -1.98 -7.19 -15.28
C MET A 510 -1.05 -8.41 -15.33
N THR A 511 0.18 -8.25 -15.80
CA THR A 511 1.18 -9.33 -15.83
C THR A 511 1.55 -9.79 -14.41
N GLU A 512 1.83 -8.84 -13.51
CA GLU A 512 2.17 -9.12 -12.10
C GLU A 512 1.03 -9.87 -11.39
N LYS A 513 -0.21 -9.47 -11.64
CA LYS A 513 -1.38 -10.03 -10.96
C LYS A 513 -1.81 -11.40 -11.50
N PHE A 514 -2.04 -11.50 -12.82
CA PHE A 514 -2.67 -12.68 -13.41
C PHE A 514 -1.68 -13.75 -13.84
N LYS A 515 -0.39 -13.38 -14.01
CA LYS A 515 0.67 -14.28 -14.49
C LYS A 515 0.20 -15.10 -15.70
N LEU A 516 -0.29 -14.38 -16.71
CA LEU A 516 -0.88 -14.95 -17.92
C LEU A 516 0.15 -15.83 -18.64
N LYS A 517 -0.29 -16.99 -19.14
CA LYS A 517 0.59 -17.88 -19.92
C LYS A 517 0.39 -17.62 -21.41
N TRP A 518 1.44 -17.87 -22.20
CA TRP A 518 1.39 -17.74 -23.67
C TRP A 518 0.28 -18.56 -24.35
N ARG A 519 -0.14 -19.68 -23.73
CA ARG A 519 -1.25 -20.51 -24.22
C ARG A 519 -2.61 -19.83 -24.12
N GLU A 520 -2.76 -18.92 -23.17
CA GLU A 520 -4.02 -18.19 -22.93
C GLU A 520 -4.03 -16.85 -23.69
N CYS A 521 -2.84 -16.28 -23.94
CA CYS A 521 -2.65 -15.01 -24.62
C CYS A 521 -1.33 -15.03 -25.40
N VAL A 522 -1.42 -15.19 -26.72
CA VAL A 522 -0.27 -15.33 -27.62
C VAL A 522 0.52 -14.01 -27.72
N GLU A 523 -0.16 -12.87 -27.53
CA GLU A 523 0.39 -11.53 -27.56
C GLU A 523 1.48 -11.30 -26.48
N THR A 524 1.49 -12.12 -25.42
CA THR A 524 2.56 -12.13 -24.41
C THR A 524 3.95 -12.37 -25.01
N ILE A 525 4.03 -13.11 -26.12
CA ILE A 525 5.30 -13.44 -26.79
C ILE A 525 5.93 -12.19 -27.42
N CYS A 526 5.13 -11.28 -27.96
CA CYS A 526 5.62 -10.09 -28.64
C CYS A 526 5.95 -8.93 -27.68
N LEU A 527 5.58 -9.03 -26.40
CA LEU A 527 5.66 -7.92 -25.45
C LEU A 527 7.09 -7.45 -25.21
N LEU A 528 8.05 -8.40 -25.15
CA LEU A 528 9.47 -8.08 -25.00
C LEU A 528 9.99 -7.26 -26.19
N ALA A 529 9.67 -7.67 -27.41
CA ALA A 529 10.09 -6.97 -28.63
C ALA A 529 9.49 -5.55 -28.70
N ILE A 530 8.20 -5.40 -28.40
CA ILE A 530 7.54 -4.08 -28.41
C ILE A 530 8.20 -3.12 -27.39
N ALA A 531 8.52 -3.61 -26.20
CA ALA A 531 9.20 -2.81 -25.19
C ALA A 531 10.63 -2.44 -25.61
N GLN A 532 11.37 -3.34 -26.27
CA GLN A 532 12.68 -3.05 -26.84
C GLN A 532 12.63 -1.98 -27.93
N ASP A 533 11.66 -2.06 -28.84
CA ASP A 533 11.47 -1.07 -29.91
C ASP A 533 11.23 0.33 -29.33
N ILE A 534 10.39 0.43 -28.29
CA ILE A 534 10.17 1.67 -27.54
C ILE A 534 11.48 2.16 -26.90
N LEU A 535 12.27 1.27 -26.30
CA LEU A 535 13.55 1.62 -25.68
C LEU A 535 14.63 2.00 -26.70
N ASN A 536 14.53 1.57 -27.95
CA ASN A 536 15.50 1.92 -28.99
C ASN A 536 15.17 3.25 -29.68
N HIS A 537 13.91 3.70 -29.60
CA HIS A 537 13.45 4.95 -30.19
C HIS A 537 14.18 6.19 -29.63
N PRO A 538 14.55 7.18 -30.48
CA PRO A 538 15.19 8.40 -30.03
C PRO A 538 14.24 9.33 -29.26
N GLY A 539 14.76 10.05 -28.26
CA GLY A 539 14.01 11.10 -27.55
C GLY A 539 12.99 10.62 -26.50
N VAL A 540 12.92 9.31 -26.23
CA VAL A 540 11.96 8.72 -25.30
C VAL A 540 12.13 9.28 -23.88
N HIS A 541 11.03 9.72 -23.28
CA HIS A 541 11.01 10.27 -21.93
C HIS A 541 11.41 9.22 -20.88
N SER A 542 12.17 9.61 -19.85
CA SER A 542 12.68 8.71 -18.79
C SER A 542 11.60 7.84 -18.14
N LYS A 543 10.46 8.44 -17.77
CA LYS A 543 9.28 7.73 -17.26
C LYS A 543 8.73 6.62 -18.18
N ILE A 544 8.79 6.80 -19.51
CA ILE A 544 8.38 5.75 -20.45
C ILE A 544 9.45 4.66 -20.49
N CYS A 545 10.74 5.05 -20.47
CA CYS A 545 11.84 4.10 -20.40
C CYS A 545 11.73 3.21 -19.15
N THR A 546 11.47 3.76 -17.97
CA THR A 546 11.33 2.96 -16.73
C THR A 546 10.15 1.99 -16.80
N LEU A 547 9.00 2.42 -17.36
CA LEU A 547 7.85 1.55 -17.57
C LEU A 547 8.13 0.44 -18.59
N ALA A 548 8.80 0.75 -19.70
CA ALA A 548 9.18 -0.22 -20.73
C ALA A 548 10.24 -1.20 -20.21
N LEU A 549 11.21 -0.74 -19.42
CA LEU A 549 12.17 -1.60 -18.71
C LEU A 549 11.48 -2.53 -17.72
N LYS A 550 10.50 -2.03 -16.95
CA LYS A 550 9.65 -2.89 -16.11
C LYS A 550 8.88 -3.93 -16.94
N THR A 551 8.39 -3.57 -18.12
CA THR A 551 7.77 -4.51 -19.06
C THR A 551 8.75 -5.58 -19.53
N CYS A 552 9.99 -5.21 -19.89
CA CYS A 552 11.05 -6.16 -20.23
C CYS A 552 11.35 -7.11 -19.06
N ARG A 553 11.48 -6.59 -17.83
CA ARG A 553 11.70 -7.39 -16.61
C ARG A 553 10.63 -8.47 -16.45
N LEU A 554 9.36 -8.05 -16.51
CA LEU A 554 8.21 -8.94 -16.34
C LEU A 554 8.09 -9.96 -17.49
N ALA A 555 8.41 -9.57 -18.71
CA ALA A 555 8.42 -10.47 -19.85
C ALA A 555 9.49 -11.57 -19.70
N ILE A 556 10.71 -11.19 -19.27
CA ILE A 556 11.82 -12.12 -19.02
C ILE A 556 11.50 -13.07 -17.85
N GLU A 557 10.90 -12.56 -16.78
CA GLU A 557 10.58 -13.33 -15.58
C GLU A 557 9.42 -14.31 -15.80
N ASN A 558 8.34 -13.84 -16.43
CA ASN A 558 7.04 -14.52 -16.42
C ASN A 558 6.55 -15.05 -17.78
N LEU A 559 6.98 -14.45 -18.90
CA LEU A 559 6.35 -14.65 -20.22
C LEU A 559 7.25 -15.37 -21.24
N MET A 560 8.47 -15.76 -20.86
CA MET A 560 9.40 -16.42 -21.77
C MET A 560 8.86 -17.77 -22.29
N PRO A 561 8.77 -17.97 -23.62
CA PRO A 561 8.31 -19.22 -24.21
C PRO A 561 9.23 -20.40 -23.82
N PRO A 562 8.67 -21.59 -23.54
CA PRO A 562 9.45 -22.80 -23.23
C PRO A 562 10.51 -23.19 -24.28
N ASN A 563 10.37 -22.70 -25.51
CA ASN A 563 11.25 -23.03 -26.63
C ASN A 563 12.68 -22.45 -26.44
N LEU A 564 12.81 -21.29 -25.79
CA LEU A 564 14.11 -20.72 -25.39
C LEU A 564 14.77 -21.48 -24.23
N ALA A 565 14.00 -22.29 -23.50
CA ALA A 565 14.53 -23.12 -22.40
C ALA A 565 15.00 -24.51 -22.86
N LEU A 566 14.57 -24.98 -24.04
CA LEU A 566 14.74 -26.38 -24.45
C LEU A 566 15.56 -26.59 -25.73
N LEU A 567 15.71 -25.61 -26.64
CA LEU A 567 16.20 -25.93 -28.00
C LEU A 567 17.27 -25.01 -28.63
N SER A 568 17.84 -24.02 -27.96
CA SER A 568 18.96 -23.29 -28.58
C SER A 568 20.01 -22.80 -27.58
N VAL A 569 21.27 -23.11 -27.90
CA VAL A 569 22.47 -22.45 -27.36
C VAL A 569 22.56 -20.99 -27.87
N GLU A 570 21.73 -20.65 -28.84
CA GLU A 570 21.64 -19.35 -29.51
C GLU A 570 20.31 -18.67 -29.13
N PHE A 571 20.39 -17.46 -28.60
CA PHE A 571 19.21 -16.64 -28.37
C PHE A 571 18.52 -16.34 -29.72
N ASP A 572 17.18 -16.33 -29.74
CA ASP A 572 16.41 -15.82 -30.87
C ASP A 572 16.85 -14.38 -31.18
N GLU A 573 16.81 -13.91 -32.44
CA GLU A 573 17.35 -12.58 -32.85
C GLU A 573 16.89 -11.47 -31.87
N GLN A 574 15.63 -11.49 -31.46
CA GLN A 574 15.01 -10.53 -30.52
C GLN A 574 15.52 -10.61 -29.07
N THR A 575 15.94 -11.80 -28.60
CA THR A 575 16.56 -11.95 -27.27
C THR A 575 18.06 -11.67 -27.32
N SER A 576 18.66 -11.66 -28.52
CA SER A 576 20.05 -11.23 -28.71
C SER A 576 20.19 -9.70 -28.67
N GLU A 577 19.19 -8.95 -29.15
CA GLU A 577 19.19 -7.48 -29.20
C GLU A 577 18.96 -6.80 -27.84
N ILE A 578 18.39 -7.51 -26.86
CA ILE A 578 18.18 -6.95 -25.51
C ILE A 578 19.50 -6.53 -24.86
N GLY A 579 20.60 -7.24 -25.12
CA GLY A 579 21.92 -6.95 -24.56
C GLY A 579 22.39 -5.54 -24.95
N PRO A 580 22.54 -5.24 -26.24
CA PRO A 580 22.85 -3.90 -26.73
C PRO A 580 21.88 -2.81 -26.24
N THR A 581 20.57 -3.07 -26.22
CA THR A 581 19.56 -2.10 -25.74
C THR A 581 19.77 -1.77 -24.27
N LEU A 582 19.96 -2.77 -23.40
CA LEU A 582 20.25 -2.54 -21.99
C LEU A 582 21.58 -1.80 -21.84
N TYR A 583 22.64 -2.21 -22.56
CA TYR A 583 23.95 -1.55 -22.50
C TYR A 583 23.87 -0.06 -22.83
N LYS A 584 23.11 0.30 -23.87
CA LYS A 584 22.83 1.69 -24.23
C LYS A 584 22.12 2.44 -23.08
N ARG A 585 21.14 1.80 -22.44
CA ARG A 585 20.34 2.40 -21.34
C ARG A 585 21.06 2.44 -20.00
N LEU A 586 22.08 1.62 -19.74
CA LEU A 586 23.00 1.80 -18.60
C LEU A 586 23.75 3.16 -18.65
N HIS A 587 23.88 3.76 -19.82
CA HIS A 587 24.56 5.04 -20.02
C HIS A 587 23.56 6.21 -20.20
N ASP A 588 22.29 6.01 -19.86
CA ASP A 588 21.27 7.07 -19.92
C ASP A 588 21.60 8.16 -18.88
N PRO A 589 21.42 9.46 -19.19
CA PRO A 589 21.65 10.54 -18.23
C PRO A 589 20.72 10.46 -17.01
N ASN A 590 19.50 9.92 -17.17
CA ASN A 590 18.54 9.81 -16.09
C ASN A 590 18.84 8.58 -15.22
N TRP A 591 18.96 8.79 -13.91
CA TRP A 591 19.38 7.76 -12.98
C TRP A 591 18.31 6.67 -12.80
N GLU A 592 17.04 7.04 -12.90
CA GLU A 592 15.91 6.11 -12.78
C GLU A 592 15.94 5.04 -13.88
N VAL A 593 16.44 5.41 -15.07
CA VAL A 593 16.62 4.50 -16.20
C VAL A 593 17.77 3.55 -15.93
N ARG A 594 18.94 4.06 -15.50
CA ARG A 594 20.11 3.23 -15.15
C ARG A 594 19.76 2.22 -14.05
N ASP A 595 19.08 2.69 -13.01
CA ASP A 595 18.58 1.89 -11.89
C ASP A 595 17.64 0.76 -12.37
N SER A 596 16.63 1.11 -13.17
CA SER A 596 15.69 0.13 -13.76
C SER A 596 16.39 -0.91 -14.65
N VAL A 597 17.50 -0.56 -15.32
CA VAL A 597 18.29 -1.53 -16.07
C VAL A 597 18.99 -2.52 -15.13
N PHE A 598 19.54 -2.07 -14.00
CA PHE A 598 20.13 -2.98 -13.01
C PHE A 598 19.11 -3.94 -12.40
N GLU A 599 17.86 -3.52 -12.21
CA GLU A 599 16.80 -4.44 -11.78
C GLU A 599 16.59 -5.60 -12.78
N ILE A 600 16.60 -5.31 -14.09
CA ILE A 600 16.52 -6.33 -15.14
C ILE A 600 17.76 -7.22 -15.10
N LEU A 601 18.96 -6.63 -15.04
CA LEU A 601 20.21 -7.40 -15.00
C LEU A 601 20.27 -8.33 -13.78
N ASN A 602 19.81 -7.86 -12.62
CA ASN A 602 19.70 -8.67 -11.41
C ASN A 602 18.69 -9.81 -11.58
N THR A 603 17.54 -9.54 -12.20
CA THR A 603 16.55 -10.57 -12.55
C THR A 603 17.15 -11.63 -13.48
N ILE A 604 17.87 -11.21 -14.52
CA ILE A 604 18.59 -12.10 -15.45
C ILE A 604 19.65 -12.91 -14.70
N ALA A 605 20.41 -12.31 -13.78
CA ALA A 605 21.41 -13.00 -12.98
C ALA A 605 20.78 -14.10 -12.11
N ILE A 606 19.71 -13.79 -11.35
CA ILE A 606 18.98 -14.77 -10.52
C ILE A 606 18.44 -15.92 -11.38
N LEU A 607 17.82 -15.61 -12.52
CA LEU A 607 17.31 -16.62 -13.44
C LEU A 607 18.44 -17.48 -14.02
N SER A 608 19.61 -16.88 -14.29
CA SER A 608 20.77 -17.58 -14.85
C SER A 608 21.44 -18.54 -13.87
N GLU A 609 21.23 -18.36 -12.57
CA GLU A 609 21.76 -19.24 -11.53
C GLU A 609 20.95 -20.54 -11.42
N HIS A 610 19.61 -20.44 -11.45
CA HIS A 610 18.74 -21.58 -11.09
C HIS A 610 17.86 -22.11 -12.23
N LYS A 611 17.48 -21.28 -13.21
CA LYS A 611 16.40 -21.60 -14.16
C LYS A 611 16.85 -21.61 -15.63
N TYR A 612 17.69 -20.66 -16.04
CA TYR A 612 18.08 -20.43 -17.42
C TYR A 612 19.59 -20.12 -17.56
N PRO A 613 20.48 -21.13 -17.45
CA PRO A 613 21.93 -20.96 -17.59
C PRO A 613 22.42 -20.22 -18.84
N PRO A 614 21.75 -20.27 -20.03
CA PRO A 614 22.18 -19.51 -21.21
C PRO A 614 22.34 -18.00 -20.97
N TYR A 615 21.60 -17.41 -20.03
CA TYR A 615 21.74 -15.98 -19.68
C TYR A 615 23.11 -15.62 -19.12
N GLN A 616 23.89 -16.58 -18.61
CA GLN A 616 25.27 -16.33 -18.21
C GLN A 616 26.13 -15.86 -19.39
N CYS A 617 25.87 -16.36 -20.61
CA CYS A 617 26.56 -15.93 -21.82
C CYS A 617 26.18 -14.48 -22.19
N LEU A 618 24.89 -14.13 -22.12
CA LEU A 618 24.41 -12.77 -22.36
C LEU A 618 25.09 -11.75 -21.43
N LEU A 619 25.26 -12.11 -20.15
CA LEU A 619 25.92 -11.27 -19.15
C LEU A 619 27.41 -11.04 -19.45
N LEU A 620 28.10 -12.05 -20.00
CA LEU A 620 29.52 -11.96 -20.36
C LEU A 620 29.75 -11.18 -21.65
N THR A 621 28.98 -11.46 -22.71
CA THR A 621 29.20 -10.90 -24.05
C THR A 621 29.05 -9.38 -24.10
N ASN A 622 28.11 -8.83 -23.32
CA ASN A 622 27.80 -7.39 -23.32
C ASN A 622 28.60 -6.59 -22.27
N LYS A 623 29.62 -7.18 -21.62
CA LYS A 623 30.49 -6.53 -20.62
C LYS A 623 29.76 -5.91 -19.41
N PHE A 624 28.55 -6.36 -19.08
CA PHE A 624 27.75 -5.79 -17.98
C PHE A 624 28.46 -5.85 -16.62
N LEU A 625 29.22 -6.91 -16.35
CA LEU A 625 29.92 -7.09 -15.07
C LEU A 625 31.01 -6.02 -14.84
N GLN A 626 31.76 -5.65 -15.88
CA GLN A 626 32.77 -4.60 -15.78
C GLN A 626 32.11 -3.24 -15.57
N VAL A 627 31.09 -2.94 -16.39
CA VAL A 627 30.35 -1.66 -16.30
C VAL A 627 29.67 -1.51 -14.94
N ALA A 628 29.16 -2.59 -14.36
CA ALA A 628 28.57 -2.57 -13.02
C ALA A 628 29.59 -2.18 -11.94
N VAL A 629 30.83 -2.70 -12.02
CA VAL A 629 31.91 -2.34 -11.09
C VAL A 629 32.30 -0.87 -11.25
N ASP A 630 32.42 -0.40 -12.50
CA ASP A 630 32.75 0.98 -12.79
C ASP A 630 31.67 1.94 -12.24
N ILE A 631 30.39 1.63 -12.48
CA ILE A 631 29.24 2.39 -11.96
C ILE A 631 29.19 2.37 -10.43
N ALA A 632 29.34 1.20 -9.79
CA ALA A 632 29.35 1.08 -8.34
C ALA A 632 30.42 1.97 -7.66
N SER A 633 31.55 2.18 -8.35
CA SER A 633 32.66 2.99 -7.84
C SER A 633 32.58 4.49 -8.17
N GLY A 634 31.85 4.89 -9.21
CA GLY A 634 31.98 6.23 -9.80
C GLY A 634 30.70 6.94 -10.24
N ASP A 635 29.51 6.31 -10.18
CA ASP A 635 28.26 7.01 -10.48
C ASP A 635 27.94 8.05 -9.40
N LYS A 636 27.35 9.17 -9.80
CA LYS A 636 27.00 10.26 -8.86
C LYS A 636 25.84 9.88 -7.96
N GLU A 637 24.96 9.01 -8.43
CA GLU A 637 23.70 8.69 -7.76
C GLU A 637 23.83 7.44 -6.90
N SER A 638 23.50 7.58 -5.61
CA SER A 638 23.65 6.50 -4.63
C SER A 638 22.74 5.30 -4.89
N TYR A 639 21.52 5.53 -5.38
CA TYR A 639 20.60 4.45 -5.76
C TYR A 639 21.15 3.58 -6.88
N VAL A 640 21.72 4.18 -7.93
CA VAL A 640 22.31 3.45 -9.06
C VAL A 640 23.51 2.62 -8.60
N ARG A 641 24.36 3.18 -7.72
CA ARG A 641 25.50 2.46 -7.12
C ARG A 641 25.04 1.27 -6.28
N ALA A 642 24.00 1.44 -5.48
CA ALA A 642 23.43 0.36 -4.68
C ALA A 642 22.85 -0.76 -5.57
N SER A 643 22.11 -0.42 -6.62
CA SER A 643 21.58 -1.41 -7.58
C SER A 643 22.68 -2.14 -8.35
N ALA A 644 23.78 -1.44 -8.70
CA ALA A 644 24.97 -2.07 -9.26
C ALA A 644 25.62 -3.06 -8.27
N LEU A 645 25.78 -2.68 -7.00
CA LEU A 645 26.31 -3.57 -5.94
C LEU A 645 25.40 -4.78 -5.69
N THR A 646 24.08 -4.59 -5.80
CA THR A 646 23.10 -5.68 -5.68
C THR A 646 23.30 -6.69 -6.80
N PHE A 647 23.39 -6.20 -8.04
CA PHE A 647 23.66 -7.05 -9.21
C PHE A 647 25.02 -7.78 -9.09
N ILE A 648 26.08 -7.08 -8.65
CA ILE A 648 27.39 -7.69 -8.41
C ILE A 648 27.27 -8.80 -7.34
N SER A 649 26.61 -8.52 -6.22
CA SER A 649 26.42 -9.48 -5.12
C SER A 649 25.72 -10.76 -5.58
N THR A 650 24.71 -10.65 -6.43
CA THR A 650 24.04 -11.80 -7.07
C THR A 650 24.98 -12.55 -8.01
N THR A 651 25.69 -11.85 -8.90
CA THR A 651 26.56 -12.50 -9.90
C THR A 651 27.77 -13.22 -9.29
N VAL A 652 28.24 -12.78 -8.11
CA VAL A 652 29.31 -13.44 -7.34
C VAL A 652 28.94 -14.85 -6.93
N ARG A 653 27.66 -15.24 -6.85
CA ARG A 653 27.21 -16.60 -6.54
C ARG A 653 27.44 -17.58 -7.70
N ILE A 654 27.41 -17.09 -8.94
CA ILE A 654 27.49 -17.91 -10.15
C ILE A 654 28.95 -18.24 -10.52
N SER A 655 29.36 -19.50 -10.36
CA SER A 655 30.76 -19.93 -10.59
C SER A 655 31.30 -19.64 -11.99
N THR A 656 30.49 -19.80 -13.04
CA THR A 656 30.92 -19.50 -14.42
C THR A 656 31.32 -18.03 -14.61
N LEU A 657 30.55 -17.10 -14.03
CA LEU A 657 30.84 -15.66 -14.12
C LEU A 657 32.05 -15.29 -13.26
N TRP A 658 32.19 -15.95 -12.11
CA TRP A 658 33.32 -15.79 -11.23
C TRP A 658 34.65 -16.16 -11.88
N GLU A 659 34.74 -17.38 -12.41
CA GLU A 659 35.97 -17.92 -12.99
C GLU A 659 36.39 -17.16 -14.26
N LYS A 660 35.43 -16.72 -15.08
CA LYS A 660 35.71 -16.06 -16.35
C LYS A 660 36.10 -14.59 -16.22
N LEU A 661 35.51 -13.85 -15.27
CA LEU A 661 35.70 -12.39 -15.20
C LEU A 661 35.77 -11.84 -13.76
N LEU A 662 34.83 -12.14 -12.86
CA LEU A 662 34.74 -11.42 -11.58
C LEU A 662 35.96 -11.62 -10.67
N CYS A 663 36.64 -12.77 -10.73
CA CYS A 663 37.85 -13.00 -9.94
C CYS A 663 39.00 -12.02 -10.27
N GLN A 664 38.93 -11.32 -11.40
CA GLN A 664 39.93 -10.33 -11.84
C GLN A 664 39.61 -8.90 -11.37
N LEU A 665 38.39 -8.63 -10.87
CA LEU A 665 37.87 -7.27 -10.62
C LEU A 665 38.12 -6.72 -9.20
N ASN A 666 38.93 -7.41 -8.39
CA ASN A 666 39.27 -7.04 -7.01
C ASN A 666 38.09 -6.51 -6.14
N LEU A 667 36.96 -7.23 -6.20
CA LEU A 667 35.71 -6.86 -5.52
C LEU A 667 35.81 -6.68 -3.99
N PRO A 668 36.64 -7.45 -3.24
CA PRO A 668 36.77 -7.26 -1.79
C PRO A 668 37.24 -5.86 -1.41
N ASP A 669 38.28 -5.36 -2.08
CA ASP A 669 38.85 -4.05 -1.77
C ASP A 669 37.88 -2.92 -2.12
N LEU A 670 37.14 -3.05 -3.23
CA LEU A 670 36.05 -2.12 -3.56
C LEU A 670 34.98 -2.07 -2.47
N ALA A 671 34.48 -3.23 -2.04
CA ALA A 671 33.41 -3.29 -1.04
C ALA A 671 33.88 -2.75 0.32
N ILE A 672 35.11 -3.06 0.72
CA ILE A 672 35.70 -2.54 1.96
C ILE A 672 35.87 -1.02 1.88
N LYS A 673 36.35 -0.50 0.76
CA LYS A 673 36.48 0.94 0.52
C LYS A 673 35.12 1.65 0.67
N LEU A 674 34.07 1.10 0.07
CA LEU A 674 32.71 1.65 0.16
C LEU A 674 32.16 1.62 1.59
N VAL A 675 32.47 0.61 2.40
CA VAL A 675 32.06 0.60 3.81
C VAL A 675 32.71 1.76 4.60
N TYR A 676 33.92 2.17 4.26
CA TYR A 676 34.66 3.20 5.00
C TYR A 676 34.45 4.62 4.49
N GLU A 677 34.40 4.82 3.17
CA GLU A 677 34.45 6.16 2.56
C GLU A 677 33.07 6.69 2.15
N GLU A 678 32.05 5.84 2.07
CA GLU A 678 30.75 6.21 1.53
C GLU A 678 29.86 6.95 2.54
N SER A 679 29.31 8.10 2.14
CA SER A 679 28.38 8.87 2.96
C SER A 679 26.96 8.27 2.99
N GLU A 680 26.53 7.68 1.88
CA GLU A 680 25.15 7.22 1.70
C GLU A 680 24.93 5.80 2.26
N ALA A 681 24.03 5.68 3.25
CA ALA A 681 23.78 4.42 3.94
C ALA A 681 23.24 3.31 3.04
N VAL A 682 22.46 3.67 2.01
CA VAL A 682 21.95 2.73 1.00
C VAL A 682 23.09 2.00 0.27
N VAL A 683 24.20 2.69 -0.02
CA VAL A 683 25.36 2.10 -0.69
C VAL A 683 26.20 1.28 0.30
N ARG A 684 26.41 1.78 1.52
CA ARG A 684 27.09 1.00 2.59
C ARG A 684 26.36 -0.31 2.91
N ARG A 685 25.04 -0.29 2.92
CA ARG A 685 24.19 -1.49 3.10
C ARG A 685 24.52 -2.55 2.05
N GLU A 686 24.51 -2.18 0.77
CA GLU A 686 24.81 -3.13 -0.31
C GLU A 686 26.29 -3.55 -0.35
N ALA A 687 27.21 -2.69 0.06
CA ALA A 687 28.63 -3.05 0.20
C ALA A 687 28.84 -4.12 1.29
N VAL A 688 28.14 -4.00 2.42
CA VAL A 688 28.13 -5.02 3.48
C VAL A 688 27.53 -6.33 2.96
N VAL A 689 26.44 -6.27 2.18
CA VAL A 689 25.87 -7.47 1.53
C VAL A 689 26.88 -8.11 0.59
N LEU A 690 27.62 -7.33 -0.21
CA LEU A 690 28.64 -7.86 -1.12
C LEU A 690 29.77 -8.59 -0.38
N ILE A 691 30.30 -8.03 0.71
CA ILE A 691 31.33 -8.71 1.52
C ILE A 691 30.78 -10.02 2.09
N LYS A 692 29.52 -10.04 2.55
CA LYS A 692 28.86 -11.27 3.01
C LYS A 692 28.78 -12.31 1.90
N GLU A 693 28.31 -11.95 0.72
CA GLU A 693 28.20 -12.88 -0.41
C GLU A 693 29.56 -13.39 -0.89
N LEU A 694 30.60 -12.54 -0.89
CA LEU A 694 31.98 -12.94 -1.19
C LEU A 694 32.50 -13.95 -0.15
N TYR A 695 32.24 -13.73 1.13
CA TYR A 695 32.68 -14.63 2.20
C TYR A 695 31.97 -15.99 2.13
N VAL A 696 30.65 -16.01 1.88
CA VAL A 696 29.84 -17.23 1.87
C VAL A 696 30.16 -18.11 0.66
N ASN A 697 30.32 -17.52 -0.53
CA ASN A 697 30.39 -18.29 -1.78
C ASN A 697 31.83 -18.55 -2.27
N ARG A 698 32.84 -17.81 -1.77
CA ARG A 698 34.22 -17.87 -2.27
C ARG A 698 35.23 -18.12 -1.15
N LYS A 699 36.41 -18.62 -1.53
CA LYS A 699 37.49 -18.94 -0.58
C LYS A 699 38.53 -17.82 -0.57
N TRP A 700 38.93 -17.41 0.63
CA TRP A 700 39.82 -16.27 0.84
C TRP A 700 41.02 -16.62 1.73
N GLN A 701 42.11 -15.89 1.56
CA GLN A 701 43.26 -15.98 2.45
C GLN A 701 42.93 -15.39 3.82
N LYS A 702 43.62 -15.86 4.88
CA LYS A 702 43.40 -15.40 6.25
C LYS A 702 43.57 -13.88 6.43
N CYS A 703 44.47 -13.26 5.66
CA CYS A 703 44.65 -11.80 5.68
C CYS A 703 43.38 -11.06 5.22
N MET A 704 42.80 -11.47 4.10
CA MET A 704 41.57 -10.87 3.56
C MET A 704 40.37 -11.07 4.49
N ILE A 705 40.24 -12.27 5.08
CA ILE A 705 39.19 -12.54 6.09
C ILE A 705 39.34 -11.58 7.29
N SER A 706 40.57 -11.29 7.71
CA SER A 706 40.83 -10.31 8.78
C SER A 706 40.42 -8.89 8.39
N THR A 707 40.58 -8.50 7.12
CA THR A 707 40.15 -7.19 6.64
C THR A 707 38.61 -7.11 6.56
N MET A 708 37.96 -8.14 6.01
CA MET A 708 36.50 -8.22 5.94
C MET A 708 35.85 -8.17 7.33
N THR A 709 36.36 -8.94 8.29
CA THR A 709 35.84 -8.96 9.67
C THR A 709 36.02 -7.63 10.40
N LYS A 710 37.10 -6.89 10.14
CA LYS A 710 37.28 -5.52 10.64
C LYS A 710 36.26 -4.55 10.08
N ALA A 711 36.03 -4.56 8.76
CA ALA A 711 35.02 -3.73 8.12
C ALA A 711 33.62 -4.03 8.67
N MET A 712 33.28 -5.32 8.82
CA MET A 712 32.02 -5.78 9.41
C MET A 712 31.84 -5.43 10.88
N THR A 713 32.92 -5.40 11.65
CA THR A 713 32.89 -4.94 13.06
C THR A 713 32.50 -3.48 13.11
N ILE A 714 33.12 -2.65 12.26
CA ILE A 714 32.87 -1.21 12.21
C ILE A 714 31.44 -0.94 11.75
N ALA A 715 30.99 -1.58 10.66
CA ALA A 715 29.63 -1.44 10.15
C ALA A 715 28.54 -1.86 11.17
N ALA A 716 28.77 -2.94 11.93
CA ALA A 716 27.80 -3.43 12.91
C ALA A 716 27.70 -2.56 14.17
N VAL A 717 28.80 -1.93 14.59
CA VAL A 717 28.90 -1.24 15.88
C VAL A 717 28.82 0.28 15.76
N LEU A 718 29.44 0.85 14.73
CA LEU A 718 29.65 2.30 14.60
C LEU A 718 28.82 2.97 13.50
N ASP A 719 28.17 2.21 12.60
CA ASP A 719 27.30 2.84 11.60
C ASP A 719 26.10 3.52 12.29
N LEU A 720 25.61 4.62 11.72
CA LEU A 720 24.44 5.32 12.24
C LEU A 720 23.13 4.69 11.78
N HIS A 721 23.14 3.95 10.67
CA HIS A 721 21.92 3.41 10.06
C HIS A 721 21.69 1.95 10.46
N TRP A 722 20.54 1.69 11.07
CA TRP A 722 20.18 0.37 11.57
C TRP A 722 20.19 -0.72 10.48
N GLU A 723 19.83 -0.41 9.23
CA GLU A 723 19.85 -1.38 8.12
C GLU A 723 21.26 -1.87 7.81
N VAL A 724 22.27 -1.00 7.89
CA VAL A 724 23.68 -1.36 7.67
C VAL A 724 24.15 -2.27 8.80
N LYS A 725 23.83 -1.92 10.05
CA LYS A 725 24.14 -2.74 11.23
C LYS A 725 23.51 -4.13 11.13
N VAL A 726 22.22 -4.22 10.77
CA VAL A 726 21.49 -5.49 10.62
C VAL A 726 22.11 -6.38 9.54
N ASN A 727 22.45 -5.83 8.37
CA ASN A 727 23.11 -6.60 7.31
C ASN A 727 24.51 -7.07 7.70
N ALA A 728 25.25 -6.28 8.49
CA ALA A 728 26.54 -6.69 9.03
C ALA A 728 26.38 -7.79 10.09
N LEU A 729 25.31 -7.78 10.89
CA LEU A 729 24.97 -8.88 11.80
C LEU A 729 24.64 -10.18 11.05
N GLU A 730 23.99 -10.10 9.89
CA GLU A 730 23.74 -11.30 9.07
C GLU A 730 25.05 -11.90 8.53
N PHE A 731 26.07 -11.09 8.22
CA PHE A 731 27.42 -11.60 7.98
C PHE A 731 27.95 -12.40 9.17
N TRP A 732 27.83 -11.89 10.40
CA TRP A 732 28.28 -12.58 11.60
C TRP A 732 27.52 -13.88 11.85
N ARG A 733 26.22 -13.93 11.53
CA ARG A 733 25.43 -15.16 11.58
C ARG A 733 26.01 -16.24 10.64
N HIS A 734 26.33 -15.88 9.40
CA HIS A 734 26.98 -16.79 8.45
C HIS A 734 28.40 -17.16 8.88
N PHE A 735 29.15 -16.22 9.46
CA PHE A 735 30.49 -16.44 9.99
C PHE A 735 30.49 -17.50 11.09
N ILE A 736 29.55 -17.42 12.04
CA ILE A 736 29.34 -18.42 13.10
C ILE A 736 29.01 -19.78 12.49
N LYS A 737 28.05 -19.84 11.56
CA LYS A 737 27.67 -21.09 10.90
C LYS A 737 28.87 -21.76 10.20
N SER A 738 29.68 -20.98 9.47
CA SER A 738 30.89 -21.48 8.81
C SER A 738 31.89 -22.07 9.81
N HIS A 739 32.13 -21.40 10.94
CA HIS A 739 33.08 -21.88 11.95
C HIS A 739 32.60 -23.17 12.62
N LEU A 740 31.30 -23.30 12.87
CA LEU A 740 30.70 -24.52 13.42
C LEU A 740 30.75 -25.68 12.42
N THR A 741 30.48 -25.41 11.13
CA THR A 741 30.59 -26.41 10.07
C THR A 741 32.04 -26.85 9.84
N ASP A 742 33.02 -25.95 9.97
CA ASP A 742 34.45 -26.32 9.92
C ASP A 742 34.87 -27.25 11.07
N GLN A 743 34.16 -27.21 12.20
CA GLN A 743 34.31 -28.18 13.29
C GLN A 743 33.53 -29.49 13.08
N GLY A 744 32.74 -29.61 12.01
CA GLY A 744 32.03 -30.83 11.63
C GLY A 744 30.52 -30.81 11.86
N MET A 745 29.91 -29.65 12.16
CA MET A 745 28.45 -29.51 12.29
C MET A 745 27.76 -29.50 10.92
N LEU A 746 26.76 -30.38 10.73
CA LEU A 746 25.95 -30.51 9.52
C LEU A 746 24.47 -30.32 9.89
N ASP A 747 23.75 -29.49 9.14
CA ASP A 747 22.30 -29.24 9.35
C ASP A 747 21.91 -28.93 10.81
N GLY A 748 22.77 -28.16 11.49
CA GLY A 748 22.55 -27.73 12.88
C GLY A 748 22.88 -28.79 13.95
N HIS A 749 23.41 -29.96 13.55
CA HIS A 749 23.70 -31.06 14.47
C HIS A 749 25.10 -31.66 14.20
N PHE A 750 25.72 -32.23 15.22
CA PHE A 750 26.95 -33.00 15.05
C PHE A 750 26.60 -34.46 14.70
N PRO A 751 27.08 -35.00 13.57
CA PRO A 751 26.88 -36.41 13.24
C PRO A 751 27.68 -37.34 14.17
N ASN A 752 27.32 -38.62 14.27
CA ASN A 752 28.02 -39.58 15.15
C ASN A 752 29.51 -39.78 14.77
N VAL A 753 29.85 -39.54 13.51
CA VAL A 753 31.21 -39.59 12.98
C VAL A 753 31.43 -38.42 12.03
N THR A 754 32.62 -37.84 12.05
CA THR A 754 33.00 -36.78 11.10
C THR A 754 34.44 -36.96 10.63
N PHE A 755 34.74 -36.48 9.43
CA PHE A 755 36.10 -36.51 8.90
C PHE A 755 36.89 -35.32 9.44
N SER A 756 37.91 -35.57 10.27
CA SER A 756 38.81 -34.52 10.73
C SER A 756 39.78 -34.14 9.62
N LYS A 757 39.67 -32.90 9.11
CA LYS A 757 40.63 -32.35 8.13
C LYS A 757 42.05 -32.24 8.71
N GLU A 758 42.16 -32.02 10.02
CA GLU A 758 43.41 -31.87 10.77
C GLU A 758 44.15 -33.21 10.91
N HIS A 759 43.42 -34.29 11.22
CA HIS A 759 44.00 -35.62 11.44
C HIS A 759 43.88 -36.56 10.22
N ARG A 760 43.21 -36.12 9.14
CA ARG A 760 42.89 -36.89 7.92
C ARG A 760 42.30 -38.28 8.21
N LYS A 761 41.44 -38.38 9.22
CA LYS A 761 40.79 -39.63 9.68
C LYS A 761 39.32 -39.38 10.05
N ILE A 762 38.51 -40.44 10.00
CA ILE A 762 37.15 -40.46 10.54
C ILE A 762 37.26 -40.53 12.07
N VAL A 763 36.71 -39.53 12.76
CA VAL A 763 36.69 -39.42 14.22
C VAL A 763 35.25 -39.62 14.69
N SER A 764 35.05 -40.48 15.69
CA SER A 764 33.77 -40.59 16.41
C SER A 764 33.57 -39.35 17.26
N LEU A 765 32.42 -38.69 17.12
CA LEU A 765 32.09 -37.49 17.89
C LEU A 765 31.39 -37.92 19.18
N ASP A 766 32.17 -38.07 20.24
CA ASP A 766 31.62 -38.19 21.59
C ASP A 766 31.29 -36.81 22.17
N GLU A 767 30.52 -36.77 23.28
CA GLU A 767 30.10 -35.51 23.90
C GLU A 767 31.30 -34.64 24.32
N THR A 768 32.42 -35.25 24.71
CA THR A 768 33.65 -34.55 25.11
C THR A 768 34.35 -33.88 23.93
N GLU A 769 34.48 -34.56 22.80
CA GLU A 769 35.07 -34.06 21.56
C GLU A 769 34.20 -32.95 20.95
N ILE A 770 32.87 -33.08 21.01
CA ILE A 770 31.95 -32.02 20.57
C ILE A 770 32.13 -30.75 21.43
N LYS A 771 32.23 -30.89 22.76
CA LYS A 771 32.52 -29.77 23.67
C LYS A 771 33.87 -29.11 23.36
N GLN A 772 34.93 -29.89 23.16
CA GLN A 772 36.25 -29.36 22.81
C GLN A 772 36.23 -28.57 21.49
N ARG A 773 35.55 -29.09 20.47
CA ARG A 773 35.41 -28.43 19.17
C ARG A 773 34.58 -27.15 19.22
N LEU A 774 33.48 -27.15 19.96
CA LEU A 774 32.66 -25.97 20.17
C LEU A 774 33.43 -24.89 20.95
N ASN A 775 34.21 -25.26 21.96
CA ASN A 775 35.11 -24.33 22.66
C ASN A 775 36.16 -23.74 21.72
N LYS A 776 36.78 -24.57 20.86
CA LYS A 776 37.72 -24.12 19.81
C LYS A 776 37.08 -23.13 18.84
N ALA A 777 35.83 -23.38 18.42
CA ALA A 777 35.07 -22.47 17.57
C ALA A 777 34.77 -21.13 18.27
N LEU A 778 34.33 -21.17 19.52
CA LEU A 778 34.05 -19.96 20.32
C LEU A 778 35.30 -19.12 20.58
N ASP A 779 36.45 -19.76 20.84
CA ASP A 779 37.72 -19.06 21.03
C ASP A 779 38.16 -18.35 19.72
N GLU A 780 37.95 -18.98 18.56
CA GLU A 780 38.21 -18.36 17.26
C GLU A 780 37.22 -17.21 16.95
N LEU A 781 35.93 -17.39 17.25
CA LEU A 781 34.92 -16.33 17.12
C LEU A 781 35.24 -15.11 18.01
N SER A 782 35.73 -15.35 19.23
CA SER A 782 36.22 -14.31 20.13
C SER A 782 37.43 -13.59 19.55
N ARG A 783 38.41 -14.34 19.02
CA ARG A 783 39.62 -13.77 18.39
C ARG A 783 39.30 -12.84 17.21
N GLN A 784 38.23 -13.14 16.48
CA GLN A 784 37.75 -12.34 15.34
C GLN A 784 36.71 -11.27 15.73
N ARG A 785 36.53 -10.99 17.03
CA ARG A 785 35.62 -9.96 17.60
C ARG A 785 34.12 -10.24 17.45
N CYS A 786 33.72 -11.37 16.88
CA CYS A 786 32.31 -11.72 16.65
C CYS A 786 31.47 -11.71 17.94
N LEU A 787 31.98 -12.34 19.01
CA LEU A 787 31.27 -12.39 20.30
C LEU A 787 31.11 -10.99 20.93
N GLY A 788 32.08 -10.10 20.69
CA GLY A 788 32.03 -8.73 21.18
C GLY A 788 31.00 -7.89 20.44
N VAL A 789 30.93 -8.03 19.11
CA VAL A 789 29.93 -7.35 18.28
C VAL A 789 28.51 -7.70 18.74
N LEU A 790 28.20 -8.99 18.94
CA LEU A 790 26.87 -9.43 19.37
C LEU A 790 26.44 -8.81 20.71
N LEU A 791 27.34 -8.73 21.70
CA LEU A 791 26.98 -8.17 23.00
C LEU A 791 26.77 -6.65 22.98
N VAL A 792 27.55 -5.93 22.17
CA VAL A 792 27.38 -4.49 22.02
C VAL A 792 26.08 -4.18 21.30
N THR A 793 25.79 -4.85 20.18
CA THR A 793 24.56 -4.61 19.42
C THR A 793 23.30 -5.10 20.14
N LEU A 794 23.40 -6.07 21.05
CA LEU A 794 22.28 -6.47 21.92
C LEU A 794 21.84 -5.33 22.86
N LYS A 795 22.80 -4.52 23.31
CA LYS A 795 22.60 -3.38 24.22
C LYS A 795 22.47 -2.05 23.45
N ASP A 796 22.09 -2.11 22.18
CA ASP A 796 21.87 -0.90 21.40
C ASP A 796 20.59 -0.20 21.89
N ASP A 797 20.75 0.92 22.58
CA ASP A 797 19.64 1.72 23.13
C ASP A 797 18.93 2.55 22.06
N SER A 798 19.60 2.80 20.94
CA SER A 798 19.10 3.62 19.84
C SER A 798 18.17 2.84 18.91
N ASP A 799 18.57 1.62 18.54
CA ASP A 799 17.89 0.86 17.48
C ASP A 799 17.32 -0.48 17.97
N PHE A 800 15.99 -0.56 18.13
CA PHE A 800 15.34 -1.80 18.60
C PHE A 800 15.54 -2.99 17.65
N GLU A 801 15.47 -2.79 16.32
CA GLU A 801 15.63 -3.89 15.35
C GLU A 801 17.06 -4.46 15.33
N VAL A 802 18.08 -3.65 15.68
CA VAL A 802 19.47 -4.10 15.81
C VAL A 802 19.62 -4.99 17.05
N ALA A 803 19.10 -4.54 18.19
CA ALA A 803 19.10 -5.31 19.44
C ALA A 803 18.36 -6.65 19.27
N LYS A 804 17.21 -6.63 18.60
CA LYS A 804 16.41 -7.82 18.27
C LYS A 804 17.13 -8.78 17.32
N THR A 805 17.78 -8.27 16.28
CA THR A 805 18.56 -9.11 15.35
C THR A 805 19.72 -9.80 16.08
N SER A 806 20.45 -9.06 16.92
CA SER A 806 21.52 -9.61 17.75
C SER A 806 20.98 -10.66 18.73
N ALA A 807 19.87 -10.36 19.41
CA ALA A 807 19.20 -11.28 20.33
C ALA A 807 18.83 -12.61 19.65
N ASN A 808 18.31 -12.57 18.42
CA ASN A 808 17.98 -13.77 17.66
C ASN A 808 19.22 -14.61 17.32
N ILE A 809 20.33 -13.97 16.90
CA ILE A 809 21.60 -14.68 16.62
C ILE A 809 22.15 -15.31 17.89
N ILE A 810 22.09 -14.59 19.02
CA ILE A 810 22.52 -15.09 20.34
C ILE A 810 21.63 -16.27 20.78
N ALA A 811 20.31 -16.19 20.57
CA ALA A 811 19.38 -17.25 20.91
C ALA A 811 19.64 -18.52 20.07
N ASP A 812 19.89 -18.38 18.76
CA ASP A 812 20.29 -19.47 17.88
C ASP A 812 21.58 -20.14 18.37
N LEU A 813 22.61 -19.36 18.70
CA LEU A 813 23.86 -19.87 19.25
C LEU A 813 23.65 -20.54 20.62
N ARG A 814 22.90 -19.91 21.53
CA ARG A 814 22.58 -20.43 22.87
C ARG A 814 21.88 -21.78 22.79
N ARG A 815 20.96 -21.97 21.85
CA ARG A 815 20.27 -23.24 21.59
C ARG A 815 21.27 -24.37 21.30
N VAL A 816 22.24 -24.12 20.42
CA VAL A 816 23.30 -25.08 20.09
C VAL A 816 24.18 -25.35 21.31
N LEU A 817 24.58 -24.32 22.06
CA LEU A 817 25.45 -24.47 23.22
C LEU A 817 24.80 -25.28 24.36
N LEU A 818 23.51 -25.07 24.60
CA LEU A 818 22.72 -25.81 25.61
C LEU A 818 22.46 -27.26 25.19
N GLN A 819 22.22 -27.51 23.90
CA GLN A 819 22.03 -28.87 23.38
C GLN A 819 23.22 -29.79 23.70
N TYR A 820 24.44 -29.25 23.70
CA TYR A 820 25.68 -29.99 23.98
C TYR A 820 26.28 -29.68 25.36
N LYS A 821 25.49 -29.12 26.29
CA LYS A 821 25.83 -28.96 27.71
C LYS A 821 27.17 -28.26 27.97
N ILE A 822 27.45 -27.17 27.25
CA ILE A 822 28.68 -26.38 27.42
C ILE A 822 28.69 -25.60 28.75
N ASP A 823 27.54 -25.45 29.37
CA ASP A 823 27.32 -24.87 30.70
C ASP A 823 27.76 -25.78 31.86
N GLU A 824 27.92 -27.09 31.62
CA GLU A 824 28.41 -28.04 32.62
C GLU A 824 29.95 -28.10 32.65
N PRO A 825 30.60 -28.03 33.84
CA PRO A 825 32.04 -28.19 33.95
C PRO A 825 32.48 -29.56 33.42
N GLU A 826 33.59 -29.63 32.68
CA GLU A 826 34.14 -30.89 32.19
C GLU A 826 34.32 -31.87 33.37
N PRO A 827 33.85 -33.13 33.27
CA PRO A 827 34.12 -34.12 34.29
C PRO A 827 35.64 -34.34 34.35
N ALA A 828 36.22 -34.14 35.53
CA ALA A 828 37.61 -34.46 35.81
C ALA A 828 37.82 -35.97 35.57
N SER A 829 38.34 -36.33 34.40
CA SER A 829 38.78 -37.68 34.10
C SER A 829 40.25 -37.67 33.71
N PRO A 830 41.01 -38.71 34.10
CA PRO A 830 42.46 -38.65 34.14
C PRO A 830 43.05 -38.71 32.73
N SER A 831 44.11 -37.94 32.52
CA SER A 831 44.94 -37.93 31.32
C SER A 831 45.19 -39.36 30.79
N PRO A 832 44.86 -39.67 29.52
CA PRO A 832 45.39 -40.86 28.87
C PRO A 832 46.90 -40.72 28.75
N LYS A 833 47.63 -41.69 29.31
CA LYS A 833 49.05 -41.90 29.05
C LYS A 833 49.21 -42.22 27.56
N ASP A 834 49.77 -41.25 26.83
CA ASP A 834 50.64 -41.39 25.66
C ASP A 834 50.38 -40.25 24.68
N SER A 835 51.13 -39.16 24.82
CA SER A 835 51.76 -38.48 23.68
C SER A 835 52.73 -37.39 24.13
N ALA A 836 53.79 -37.29 23.35
CA ALA A 836 55.04 -36.59 23.60
C ALA A 836 54.96 -35.14 24.11
N ILE A 837 55.86 -34.89 25.05
CA ILE A 837 56.37 -33.61 25.54
C ILE A 837 56.60 -32.62 24.39
N PHE A 838 56.07 -31.40 24.50
CA PHE A 838 56.65 -30.22 23.87
C PHE A 838 57.08 -29.21 24.94
N ASP A 839 58.37 -28.92 24.85
CA ASP A 839 59.18 -28.02 25.64
C ASP A 839 58.72 -26.56 25.46
N THR A 840 58.28 -25.91 26.54
CA THR A 840 58.03 -24.47 26.56
C THR A 840 59.01 -23.83 27.54
N ASN A 841 60.09 -23.27 27.00
CA ASN A 841 60.98 -22.35 27.70
C ASN A 841 60.22 -21.07 28.10
N TYR A 842 59.58 -21.11 29.26
CA TYR A 842 59.03 -19.95 29.94
C TYR A 842 60.15 -19.17 30.66
N LYS A 843 60.49 -17.99 30.14
CA LYS A 843 61.20 -16.96 30.91
C LYS A 843 60.26 -16.39 31.97
N LYS A 844 60.59 -16.63 33.25
CA LYS A 844 60.02 -15.95 34.42
C LYS A 844 60.16 -14.42 34.31
N ARG A 845 59.07 -13.69 34.58
CA ARG A 845 59.10 -12.33 35.13
C ARG A 845 58.46 -12.34 36.53
N PRO A 846 58.93 -11.49 37.46
CA PRO A 846 58.65 -11.63 38.90
C PRO A 846 57.26 -11.11 39.30
N PRO A 847 56.79 -11.47 40.52
CA PRO A 847 55.46 -11.12 41.03
C PRO A 847 55.33 -9.63 41.36
N PRO A 848 54.10 -9.08 41.35
CA PRO A 848 53.85 -7.71 41.78
C PRO A 848 53.92 -7.61 43.31
N SER A 849 54.58 -6.56 43.78
CA SER A 849 54.60 -6.12 45.17
C SER A 849 53.32 -5.36 45.51
N ASP A 850 52.68 -5.78 46.60
CA ASP A 850 51.60 -5.05 47.28
C ASP A 850 52.08 -3.69 47.77
N LEU A 851 51.32 -2.63 47.48
CA LEU A 851 51.24 -1.42 48.29
C LEU A 851 49.81 -0.84 48.17
N ASP A 852 49.15 -0.75 49.33
CA ASP A 852 47.87 -0.07 49.58
C ASP A 852 47.90 1.42 49.23
N ALA A 853 46.80 1.96 48.68
CA ALA A 853 46.32 3.32 48.95
C ALA A 853 44.90 3.56 48.34
N GLU A 854 43.92 3.69 49.25
CA GLU A 854 42.63 4.41 49.27
C GLU A 854 41.77 4.72 48.00
N PRO A 855 40.41 4.70 48.16
CA PRO A 855 39.46 4.88 47.06
C PRO A 855 39.18 6.36 46.71
N PRO A 856 39.09 6.76 45.43
CA PRO A 856 38.55 8.06 45.06
C PRO A 856 37.02 8.01 45.07
N GLY A 857 36.44 8.85 45.94
CA GLY A 857 35.02 8.89 46.23
C GLY A 857 34.11 9.37 45.09
N ASN A 858 32.85 8.95 45.22
CA ASN A 858 31.64 9.49 44.59
C ASN A 858 31.53 11.02 44.71
N LYS A 859 32.12 11.77 43.76
CA LYS A 859 31.85 13.21 43.61
C LYS A 859 31.52 13.67 42.18
N ALA A 860 31.47 12.78 41.18
CA ALA A 860 31.15 13.17 39.80
C ALA A 860 29.65 13.14 39.47
N ALA A 861 28.84 12.30 40.14
CA ALA A 861 27.42 12.14 39.79
C ALA A 861 26.49 13.22 40.38
N ILE A 862 26.92 13.94 41.43
CA ILE A 862 26.08 14.92 42.11
C ILE A 862 26.11 16.30 41.41
N ASN A 863 27.19 16.60 40.68
CA ASN A 863 27.31 17.89 39.98
C ASN A 863 26.51 17.99 38.67
N ILE A 864 26.16 16.86 38.04
CA ILE A 864 25.41 16.85 36.77
C ILE A 864 23.93 17.19 36.99
N ILE A 865 23.35 16.74 38.11
CA ILE A 865 21.95 17.00 38.44
C ILE A 865 21.75 18.48 38.80
N ASP A 866 22.71 19.09 39.51
CA ASP A 866 22.69 20.51 39.83
C ASP A 866 23.00 21.41 38.62
N GLU A 867 23.75 20.94 37.62
CA GLU A 867 23.95 21.68 36.36
C GLU A 867 22.73 21.63 35.44
N ILE A 868 22.01 20.50 35.37
CA ILE A 868 20.76 20.38 34.59
C ILE A 868 19.64 21.21 35.21
N ALA A 869 19.57 21.29 36.55
CA ALA A 869 18.57 22.10 37.24
C ALA A 869 18.78 23.62 37.09
N ASN A 870 19.98 24.07 36.69
CA ASN A 870 20.38 25.49 36.66
C ASN A 870 20.72 26.02 35.25
N ALA A 871 20.57 25.23 34.18
CA ALA A 871 20.93 25.65 32.82
C ALA A 871 19.72 26.17 32.03
N ASP A 872 19.86 27.35 31.40
CA ASP A 872 18.92 27.87 30.39
C ASP A 872 18.86 26.94 29.17
N ASP A 873 17.65 26.65 28.68
CA ASP A 873 17.36 25.72 27.56
C ASP A 873 18.18 26.02 26.28
N THR A 874 18.55 27.29 26.07
CA THR A 874 19.39 27.74 24.96
C THR A 874 20.83 27.25 25.06
N ASN A 875 21.38 27.05 26.26
CA ASN A 875 22.72 26.49 26.46
C ASN A 875 22.74 24.97 26.30
N LEU A 876 21.66 24.30 26.71
CA LEU A 876 21.45 22.87 26.49
C LEU A 876 21.35 22.58 24.98
N LEU A 877 20.54 23.34 24.25
CA LEU A 877 20.46 23.24 22.79
C LEU A 877 21.79 23.59 22.13
N ALA A 878 22.50 24.64 22.55
CA ALA A 878 23.81 25.00 21.99
C ALA A 878 24.90 23.94 22.26
N SER A 879 24.81 23.18 23.35
CA SER A 879 25.72 22.06 23.64
C SER A 879 25.43 20.84 22.76
N ILE A 880 24.15 20.49 22.58
CA ILE A 880 23.70 19.44 21.65
C ILE A 880 24.02 19.81 20.20
N TYR A 881 23.85 21.08 19.84
CA TYR A 881 24.18 21.61 18.51
C TYR A 881 25.70 21.64 18.25
N ARG A 882 26.52 21.80 19.30
CA ARG A 882 28.00 21.70 19.19
C ARG A 882 28.50 20.27 19.06
N GLU A 883 27.84 19.30 19.67
CA GLU A 883 28.18 17.87 19.54
C GLU A 883 27.78 17.29 18.18
N THR A 884 26.68 17.79 17.59
CA THR A 884 26.13 17.24 16.33
C THR A 884 26.77 17.80 15.06
N MET A 885 27.51 18.91 15.10
CA MET A 885 28.00 19.64 13.92
C MET A 885 29.53 19.72 13.76
N LYS A 886 30.33 18.84 14.39
CA LYS A 886 31.77 18.73 14.04
C LYS A 886 31.98 17.97 12.73
N MET A 887 31.71 18.65 11.62
CA MET A 887 32.33 18.40 10.32
C MET A 887 33.69 19.10 10.31
N ASP A 888 34.77 18.35 10.56
CA ASP A 888 36.09 18.52 9.92
C ASP A 888 37.14 17.60 10.59
N GLY A 889 37.73 16.69 9.81
CA GLY A 889 39.06 16.12 10.04
C GLY A 889 39.18 14.84 10.89
N GLU A 890 39.31 13.69 10.20
CA GLU A 890 40.14 12.48 10.47
C GLU A 890 40.51 11.99 11.90
N GLU A 891 39.83 12.39 12.98
CA GLU A 891 39.96 11.73 14.28
C GLU A 891 38.68 10.99 14.65
N MET A 892 38.73 9.65 14.59
CA MET A 892 37.68 8.78 15.14
C MET A 892 37.38 9.19 16.59
N ASP A 893 36.11 9.51 16.88
CA ASP A 893 35.66 9.97 18.20
C ASP A 893 36.14 9.02 19.31
N LYS A 894 36.50 9.59 20.46
CA LYS A 894 37.06 8.87 21.61
C LYS A 894 36.13 7.74 22.06
N THR A 895 34.83 7.98 22.03
CA THR A 895 33.77 7.01 22.33
C THR A 895 33.78 5.80 21.38
N SER A 896 33.97 6.05 20.08
CA SER A 896 34.07 4.99 19.06
C SER A 896 35.32 4.12 19.22
N LYS A 897 36.44 4.70 19.66
CA LYS A 897 37.67 3.94 19.97
C LYS A 897 37.45 3.02 21.17
N GLU A 898 36.88 3.55 22.24
CA GLU A 898 36.59 2.80 23.47
C GLU A 898 35.63 1.62 23.21
N MET A 899 34.59 1.82 22.38
CA MET A 899 33.66 0.76 21.98
C MET A 899 34.37 -0.36 21.19
N LEU A 900 35.22 -0.02 20.22
CA LEU A 900 35.97 -1.03 19.43
C LEU A 900 37.00 -1.80 20.27
N GLU A 901 37.63 -1.13 21.25
CA GLU A 901 38.52 -1.77 22.22
C GLU A 901 37.76 -2.74 23.12
N TYR A 902 36.60 -2.33 23.62
CA TYR A 902 35.71 -3.19 24.40
C TYR A 902 35.28 -4.43 23.62
N VAL A 903 34.85 -4.27 22.35
CA VAL A 903 34.54 -5.38 21.44
C VAL A 903 35.70 -6.36 21.31
N GLY A 904 36.94 -5.87 21.23
CA GLY A 904 38.15 -6.69 21.17
C GLY A 904 38.51 -7.41 22.48
N SER A 905 38.01 -6.94 23.62
CA SER A 905 38.35 -7.48 24.95
C SER A 905 37.51 -8.70 25.37
N ILE A 906 36.38 -8.94 24.69
CA ILE A 906 35.39 -9.97 25.08
C ILE A 906 35.90 -11.38 24.76
N LYS A 907 36.20 -12.14 25.82
CA LYS A 907 36.59 -13.56 25.76
C LYS A 907 35.39 -14.50 25.90
N ARG A 908 35.57 -15.77 25.50
CA ARG A 908 34.56 -16.83 25.59
C ARG A 908 33.83 -16.90 26.93
N GLN A 909 34.54 -16.93 28.07
CA GLN A 909 33.91 -16.99 29.40
C GLN A 909 33.03 -15.77 29.71
N ALA A 910 33.46 -14.58 29.33
CA ALA A 910 32.69 -13.35 29.55
C ALA A 910 31.40 -13.35 28.72
N PHE A 911 31.48 -13.83 27.48
CA PHE A 911 30.32 -14.00 26.61
C PHE A 911 29.33 -15.03 27.17
N LEU A 912 29.78 -16.24 27.51
CA LEU A 912 28.93 -17.30 28.06
C LEU A 912 28.23 -16.87 29.35
N THR A 913 28.94 -16.18 30.24
CA THR A 913 28.36 -15.67 31.50
C THR A 913 27.25 -14.66 31.24
N SER A 914 27.42 -13.79 30.23
CA SER A 914 26.45 -12.75 29.88
C SER A 914 25.18 -13.36 29.28
N ILE A 915 25.30 -14.27 28.30
CA ILE A 915 24.14 -14.81 27.57
C ILE A 915 23.33 -15.85 28.37
N LEU A 916 23.96 -16.56 29.31
CA LEU A 916 23.29 -17.58 30.13
C LEU A 916 22.48 -16.95 31.29
N LYS A 917 22.87 -15.75 31.74
CA LYS A 917 22.17 -15.02 32.81
C LYS A 917 21.11 -14.04 32.29
N PHE A 918 21.20 -13.64 31.02
CA PHE A 918 20.32 -12.62 30.44
C PHE A 918 19.02 -13.24 29.92
N ASP A 919 17.88 -12.69 30.36
CA ASP A 919 16.55 -13.05 29.85
C ASP A 919 16.21 -12.17 28.64
N LEU A 920 16.50 -12.71 27.46
CA LEU A 920 16.31 -12.05 26.17
C LEU A 920 14.82 -11.77 25.90
N ASP A 921 13.93 -12.69 26.28
CA ASP A 921 12.50 -12.60 25.96
C ASP A 921 11.81 -11.52 26.81
N THR A 922 12.13 -11.47 28.10
CA THR A 922 11.59 -10.43 29.00
C THR A 922 12.11 -9.05 28.61
N TYR A 923 13.39 -8.93 28.25
CA TYR A 923 13.99 -7.66 27.82
C TYR A 923 13.32 -7.08 26.56
N LEU A 924 13.12 -7.90 25.52
CA LEU A 924 12.47 -7.45 24.28
C LEU A 924 10.99 -7.06 24.50
N LYS A 925 10.28 -7.81 25.34
CA LYS A 925 8.87 -7.53 25.66
C LYS A 925 8.70 -6.20 26.40
N GLN A 926 9.50 -5.95 27.43
CA GLN A 926 9.44 -4.70 28.21
C GLN A 926 9.68 -3.47 27.33
N ARG A 927 10.64 -3.55 26.40
CA ARG A 927 10.96 -2.44 25.49
C ARG A 927 9.85 -2.20 24.46
N SER A 928 9.23 -3.27 23.95
CA SER A 928 8.05 -3.15 23.07
C SER A 928 6.85 -2.54 23.79
N ASP A 929 6.59 -2.95 25.04
CA ASP A 929 5.46 -2.45 25.83
C ASP A 929 5.63 -0.97 26.21
N TRP A 930 6.86 -0.53 26.49
CA TRP A 930 7.17 0.88 26.77
C TRP A 930 6.89 1.78 25.55
N LEU A 931 7.31 1.37 24.35
CA LEU A 931 7.08 2.12 23.11
C LEU A 931 5.58 2.33 22.79
N GLN A 932 4.69 1.43 23.25
CA GLN A 932 3.26 1.51 22.97
C GLN A 932 2.47 2.42 23.93
N ASN A 933 2.97 2.63 25.16
CA ASN A 933 2.17 3.20 26.25
C ASN A 933 2.58 4.61 26.72
N TYR A 934 3.66 5.18 26.18
CA TYR A 934 4.31 6.36 26.75
C TYR A 934 3.53 7.70 26.66
N THR A 935 2.52 7.86 25.77
CA THR A 935 1.90 9.19 25.50
C THR A 935 0.36 9.29 25.52
N SER A 936 -0.40 8.24 25.90
CA SER A 936 -1.88 8.25 25.73
C SER A 936 -2.70 7.62 26.88
N SER A 937 -2.22 7.70 28.12
CA SER A 937 -2.95 7.10 29.25
C SER A 937 -4.14 7.95 29.72
N PHE A 938 -5.21 7.32 30.23
CA PHE A 938 -6.41 8.01 30.71
C PHE A 938 -6.13 8.99 31.85
N ASP A 939 -5.20 8.63 32.74
CA ASP A 939 -4.80 9.48 33.86
C ASP A 939 -4.10 10.76 33.39
N SER A 940 -3.19 10.64 32.40
CA SER A 940 -2.53 11.79 31.76
C SER A 940 -3.55 12.77 31.19
N VAL A 941 -4.53 12.28 30.41
CA VAL A 941 -5.55 13.14 29.78
C VAL A 941 -6.39 13.90 30.82
N LEU A 942 -6.70 13.28 31.96
CA LEU A 942 -7.43 13.94 33.05
C LEU A 942 -6.58 15.02 33.71
N ASP A 943 -5.31 14.73 33.98
CA ASP A 943 -4.37 15.68 34.57
C ASP A 943 -4.11 16.86 33.63
N ASP A 944 -3.95 16.62 32.32
CA ASP A 944 -3.77 17.66 31.32
C ASP A 944 -4.95 18.64 31.30
N ILE A 945 -6.20 18.14 31.34
CA ILE A 945 -7.41 18.98 31.38
C ILE A 945 -7.47 19.82 32.68
N LEU A 946 -7.11 19.22 33.82
CA LEU A 946 -7.11 19.90 35.12
C LEU A 946 -6.01 20.97 35.19
N ILE A 947 -4.79 20.65 34.77
CA ILE A 947 -3.64 21.58 34.77
C ILE A 947 -3.88 22.77 33.84
N VAL A 948 -4.44 22.52 32.64
CA VAL A 948 -4.80 23.59 31.70
C VAL A 948 -5.88 24.51 32.27
N SER A 949 -6.77 24.00 33.15
CA SER A 949 -7.80 24.83 33.78
C SER A 949 -7.27 25.70 34.93
N GLU A 950 -6.17 25.31 35.58
CA GLU A 950 -5.56 26.02 36.71
C GLU A 950 -4.60 27.13 36.26
N ASN A 951 -3.94 26.96 35.10
CA ASN A 951 -2.97 27.92 34.57
C ASN A 951 -3.60 28.83 33.49
N LYS A 952 -3.99 30.05 33.88
CA LYS A 952 -4.62 31.04 32.96
C LYS A 952 -3.68 31.63 31.88
N ASP A 953 -2.37 31.35 31.92
CA ASP A 953 -1.36 31.91 31.00
C ASP A 953 -0.22 30.91 30.74
N ILE A 954 -0.35 29.97 29.79
CA ILE A 954 0.82 29.30 29.18
C ILE A 954 0.56 28.98 27.69
N ASN A 955 1.47 29.43 26.84
CA ASN A 955 1.66 29.00 25.45
C ASN A 955 1.72 27.48 25.37
N GLN A 956 0.72 26.85 24.75
CA GLN A 956 0.77 25.43 24.41
C GLN A 956 1.81 25.24 23.30
N MET A 957 2.99 24.73 23.65
CA MET A 957 3.81 24.02 22.68
C MET A 957 3.12 22.68 22.45
N ASP A 958 2.44 22.57 21.31
CA ASP A 958 1.82 21.33 20.84
C ASP A 958 2.89 20.22 20.81
N CYS A 959 2.82 19.30 21.75
CA CYS A 959 3.52 18.02 21.72
C CYS A 959 2.49 16.89 21.83
N TYR A 960 1.61 16.82 20.82
CA TYR A 960 0.82 15.64 20.46
C TYR A 960 1.01 15.31 18.99
#